data_AF-A0A971K2S7-F1
#
_entry.id   AF-A0A971K2S7-F1
#
_cell.length_a   1.000
_cell.length_b   1.000
_cell.length_c   1.000
_cell.angle_alpha   90.00
_cell.angle_beta   90.00
_cell.angle_gamma   90.00
#
_symmetry.space_group_name_H-M   'P 1'
#
loop_
_entity.id
_entity.type
_entity.pdbx_description
1 polymer ?
#
loop_
_entity_poly.entity_id
_entity_poly.type
_entity_poly.pdbx_seq_one_letter_code
_entity_poly.pdbx_strand_id
1 'polypeptide(L)'
;MKIAFSTLGCPDFSWADIYSMAKDLSFDGIEIRGLGDDIFAVKAQPFTEEHLPETIKKLKELQIEIPCFSSGCCLKFADREKENLQEIEQYILLASRFRTPFIRILGDLEPQPKDDVDDETVLSSLMQMVPIAEQHGVTLLVETNGVYSDTARLKNLLDRIPSDAVAALWDIHHPYRYAGETPNETVQNLGAYIRYVHVKDSVVINGVTQYRMMGEGDLPIDEVIMALNSINYEGYITLEWVKRWASDLSDAGIVFPHYVNYISRYIEKKPEKSRLYDNKTKTGKYIWKKDTLIDLTFPQVLDRVVSEFPDQYAFRYTTTDYTRTYSEFRDDVDTFARSLIALGVKPGDHVAIWATNVPQWFITFWATTKIGAVLVTVNTAYKIHEAEYLLRQSDTHTLVMIDGYKDSDYVSIIRELCPELESAVAGEPLHTKRLPFLRNIITIDSKQKGCLTWDEAMAMAERVPLYEVYNRAYAIKVHDVCNMQYTSGTTGFPKGVMLTHYNVVNNGKTIGDCMDLSTADRMLIHVPMFHCFGMVLAMTAAVTHAVTMSPLPYFSPKKSLACINKEKITCCHGVPTMFIAMLENEDFSKTDFSYMRTGIMAGSPCPIKVMQDVVDKMNMNEITIVYGQTESSPGCTQSRADDPLEVRVNTVGRPLPGVECKIVDPKTGEDLPDNTDGEFVARGYNIMKGYYKMPEATAAVIDENGWLHTGDLARRDSNGNFKITGRIKDMIIRGGENIYPKEIEDFIYTHPKVKDVQVIGVPDKQYGEEIMACVILKDGESMTAEELKEYVRSHMAKHKTPRYVDFVTDFPMNAAGKILKYKMREAAVEKLKLNREKMVTA
;
A
#
# COMPACT_ATOMS: atom_id res chain seq x y z
N MET A 1 2.39 -22.22 1.28
CA MET A 1 2.75 -23.51 0.66
C MET A 1 4.24 -23.75 0.80
N LYS A 2 4.64 -25.00 0.97
CA LYS A 2 6.04 -25.45 1.07
C LYS A 2 6.44 -26.22 -0.20
N ILE A 3 7.74 -26.29 -0.51
CA ILE A 3 8.25 -27.11 -1.63
C ILE A 3 8.94 -28.37 -1.14
N ALA A 4 8.69 -29.48 -1.82
CA ALA A 4 9.38 -30.73 -1.62
C ALA A 4 9.70 -31.41 -2.96
N PHE A 5 10.49 -32.48 -2.90
CA PHE A 5 10.69 -33.39 -4.02
C PHE A 5 10.63 -34.84 -3.53
N SER A 6 10.32 -35.74 -4.46
CA SER A 6 10.32 -37.18 -4.22
C SER A 6 11.70 -37.79 -4.47
N THR A 7 12.14 -38.65 -3.55
CA THR A 7 13.34 -39.51 -3.69
C THR A 7 13.35 -40.37 -4.96
N LEU A 8 12.18 -40.57 -5.58
CA LEU A 8 12.03 -41.23 -6.88
C LEU A 8 12.80 -40.56 -8.03
N GLY A 9 13.08 -39.25 -7.92
CA GLY A 9 13.85 -38.51 -8.92
C GLY A 9 15.36 -38.70 -8.82
N CYS A 10 15.85 -39.24 -7.70
CA CYS A 10 17.27 -39.44 -7.42
C CYS A 10 17.56 -40.81 -6.78
N PRO A 11 17.13 -41.92 -7.40
CA PRO A 11 17.25 -43.26 -6.80
C PRO A 11 18.69 -43.70 -6.55
N ASP A 12 19.64 -43.20 -7.35
CA ASP A 12 21.07 -43.56 -7.26
C ASP A 12 21.85 -42.66 -6.28
N PHE A 13 21.20 -41.70 -5.62
CA PHE A 13 21.87 -40.76 -4.72
C PHE A 13 21.94 -41.36 -3.31
N SER A 14 23.05 -41.12 -2.61
CA SER A 14 23.13 -41.47 -1.19
C SER A 14 22.21 -40.56 -0.36
N TRP A 15 21.83 -40.99 0.84
CA TRP A 15 21.04 -40.14 1.75
C TRP A 15 21.74 -38.79 2.04
N ALA A 16 23.07 -38.80 2.11
CA ALA A 16 23.87 -37.60 2.30
C ALA A 16 23.75 -36.61 1.13
N ASP A 17 23.76 -37.11 -0.10
CA ASP A 17 23.59 -36.30 -1.30
C ASP A 17 22.18 -35.70 -1.35
N ILE A 18 21.17 -36.49 -0.97
CA ILE A 18 19.76 -36.11 -0.99
C ILE A 18 19.47 -34.94 -0.03
N TYR A 19 19.84 -35.04 1.25
CA TYR A 19 19.58 -33.94 2.19
C TYR A 19 20.48 -32.72 1.94
N SER A 20 21.68 -32.92 1.37
CA SER A 20 22.58 -31.81 1.03
C SER A 20 22.02 -31.01 -0.14
N MET A 21 21.57 -31.70 -1.18
CA MET A 21 20.86 -31.10 -2.32
C MET A 21 19.58 -30.39 -1.89
N ALA A 22 18.78 -31.02 -1.03
CA ALA A 22 17.57 -30.40 -0.48
C ALA A 22 17.89 -29.06 0.21
N LYS A 23 18.93 -29.04 1.04
CA LYS A 23 19.40 -27.83 1.71
C LYS A 23 19.88 -26.77 0.72
N ASP A 24 20.76 -27.14 -0.20
CA ASP A 24 21.42 -26.21 -1.12
C ASP A 24 20.42 -25.55 -2.07
N LEU A 25 19.36 -26.28 -2.45
CA LEU A 25 18.27 -25.78 -3.29
C LEU A 25 17.11 -25.17 -2.48
N SER A 26 17.23 -25.10 -1.16
CA SER A 26 16.23 -24.54 -0.24
C SER A 26 14.85 -25.23 -0.31
N PHE A 27 14.84 -26.56 -0.38
CA PHE A 27 13.61 -27.34 -0.20
C PHE A 27 13.19 -27.38 1.27
N ASP A 28 11.89 -27.33 1.52
CA ASP A 28 11.31 -27.44 2.87
C ASP A 28 11.19 -28.90 3.33
N GLY A 29 11.06 -29.84 2.38
CA GLY A 29 10.90 -31.26 2.71
C GLY A 29 11.29 -32.25 1.62
N ILE A 30 11.38 -33.51 2.02
CA ILE A 30 11.79 -34.64 1.17
C ILE A 30 10.75 -35.76 1.32
N GLU A 31 10.05 -36.09 0.24
CA GLU A 31 9.16 -37.24 0.22
C GLU A 31 9.95 -38.54 0.01
N ILE A 32 9.67 -39.53 0.86
CA ILE A 32 10.40 -40.80 0.87
C ILE A 32 9.56 -41.90 0.25
N ARG A 33 9.99 -42.41 -0.92
CA ARG A 33 9.36 -43.54 -1.62
C ARG A 33 10.24 -44.81 -1.63
N GLY A 34 11.34 -44.77 -0.88
CA GLY A 34 12.44 -45.75 -0.91
C GLY A 34 13.78 -45.03 -0.99
N LEU A 35 14.90 -45.70 -0.68
CA LEU A 35 16.25 -45.13 -0.75
C LEU A 35 17.28 -46.21 -1.07
N GLY A 36 18.19 -45.91 -2.00
CA GLY A 36 19.19 -46.87 -2.48
C GLY A 36 18.54 -48.10 -3.13
N ASP A 37 19.00 -49.30 -2.76
CA ASP A 37 18.47 -50.56 -3.28
C ASP A 37 17.14 -50.99 -2.61
N ASP A 38 16.72 -50.29 -1.54
CA ASP A 38 15.51 -50.60 -0.78
C ASP A 38 14.30 -49.78 -1.25
N ILE A 39 13.36 -50.48 -1.88
CA ILE A 39 12.07 -49.90 -2.31
C ILE A 39 11.16 -49.57 -1.10
N PHE A 40 11.37 -50.22 0.04
CA PHE A 40 10.62 -49.98 1.28
C PHE A 40 11.42 -49.08 2.21
N ALA A 41 10.90 -47.88 2.49
CA ALA A 41 11.59 -46.90 3.34
C ALA A 41 11.96 -47.47 4.71
N VAL A 42 11.09 -48.29 5.30
CA VAL A 42 11.29 -48.92 6.62
C VAL A 42 12.51 -49.85 6.70
N LYS A 43 13.03 -50.33 5.55
CA LYS A 43 14.21 -51.19 5.47
C LYS A 43 15.48 -50.44 5.06
N ALA A 44 15.34 -49.22 4.56
CA ALA A 44 16.48 -48.45 4.07
C ALA A 44 17.36 -47.98 5.24
N GLN A 45 18.68 -48.03 5.04
CA GLN A 45 19.72 -47.70 6.03
C GLN A 45 19.40 -46.47 6.93
N PRO A 46 19.04 -45.27 6.41
CA PRO A 46 18.81 -44.09 7.26
C PRO A 46 17.58 -44.17 8.17
N PHE A 47 16.70 -45.15 7.95
CA PHE A 47 15.44 -45.34 8.67
C PHE A 47 15.43 -46.61 9.54
N THR A 48 16.53 -47.36 9.56
CA THR A 48 16.73 -48.48 10.49
C THR A 48 16.87 -47.98 11.94
N GLU A 49 16.57 -48.84 12.92
CA GLU A 49 16.61 -48.47 14.35
C GLU A 49 17.96 -47.91 14.80
N GLU A 50 19.07 -48.39 14.24
CA GLU A 50 20.43 -47.96 14.58
C GLU A 50 20.72 -46.52 14.11
N HIS A 51 20.26 -46.15 12.92
CA HIS A 51 20.58 -44.85 12.28
C HIS A 51 19.51 -43.77 12.49
N LEU A 52 18.30 -44.17 12.89
CA LEU A 52 17.14 -43.28 13.05
C LEU A 52 17.42 -42.03 13.90
N PRO A 53 18.07 -42.11 15.09
CA PRO A 53 18.32 -40.92 15.92
C PRO A 53 19.25 -39.89 15.24
N GLU A 54 20.24 -40.36 14.48
CA GLU A 54 21.17 -39.51 13.75
C GLU A 54 20.47 -38.82 12.58
N THR A 55 19.66 -39.56 11.82
CA THR A 55 18.86 -39.01 10.72
C THR A 55 17.91 -37.90 11.20
N ILE A 56 17.17 -38.12 12.30
CA ILE A 56 16.27 -37.11 12.88
C ILE A 56 17.04 -35.85 13.30
N LYS A 57 18.18 -36.04 13.98
CA LYS A 57 19.03 -34.93 14.41
C LYS A 57 19.51 -34.12 13.21
N LYS A 58 19.99 -34.80 12.16
CA LYS A 58 20.53 -34.15 10.96
C LYS A 58 19.48 -33.33 10.22
N LEU A 59 18.29 -33.90 9.99
CA LEU A 59 17.19 -33.18 9.33
C LEU A 59 16.77 -31.94 10.13
N LYS A 60 16.72 -32.04 11.46
CA LYS A 60 16.41 -30.91 12.34
C LYS A 60 17.47 -29.81 12.28
N GLU A 61 18.75 -30.15 12.22
CA GLU A 61 19.85 -29.18 12.03
C GLU A 61 19.75 -28.45 10.70
N LEU A 62 19.28 -29.14 9.66
CA LEU A 62 19.12 -28.58 8.31
C LEU A 62 17.78 -27.88 8.10
N GLN A 63 16.86 -27.94 9.06
CA GLN A 63 15.48 -27.44 8.94
C GLN A 63 14.71 -28.07 7.78
N ILE A 64 14.94 -29.35 7.50
CA ILE A 64 14.26 -30.11 6.45
C ILE A 64 13.29 -31.11 7.09
N GLU A 65 12.06 -31.17 6.58
CA GLU A 65 11.04 -32.12 7.05
C GLU A 65 10.97 -33.36 6.15
N ILE A 66 10.50 -34.50 6.69
CA ILE A 66 9.95 -35.59 5.88
C ILE A 66 8.44 -35.43 5.97
N PRO A 67 7.79 -34.83 4.97
CA PRO A 67 6.37 -34.51 5.07
C PRO A 67 5.46 -35.66 4.68
N CYS A 68 5.96 -36.62 3.89
CA CYS A 68 5.20 -37.79 3.46
C CYS A 68 6.14 -39.00 3.26
N PHE A 69 5.69 -40.17 3.73
CA PHE A 69 6.24 -41.46 3.30
C PHE A 69 5.31 -42.10 2.27
N SER A 70 5.84 -42.48 1.12
CA SER A 70 5.06 -43.00 0.01
C SER A 70 5.26 -44.50 -0.12
N SER A 71 4.21 -45.24 0.26
CA SER A 71 4.18 -46.69 0.14
C SER A 71 3.81 -47.11 -1.29
N GLY A 72 4.29 -48.29 -1.69
CA GLY A 72 3.88 -48.96 -2.92
C GLY A 72 2.59 -49.77 -2.78
N CYS A 73 2.01 -49.80 -1.58
CA CYS A 73 0.80 -50.53 -1.24
C CYS A 73 -0.39 -50.06 -2.08
N CYS A 74 -1.04 -51.02 -2.75
CA CYS A 74 -2.21 -50.81 -3.58
C CYS A 74 -3.41 -51.58 -3.03
N LEU A 75 -4.48 -50.87 -2.70
CA LEU A 75 -5.63 -51.39 -1.96
C LEU A 75 -6.64 -52.16 -2.83
N LYS A 76 -6.54 -52.10 -4.17
CA LYS A 76 -7.48 -52.83 -5.04
C LYS A 76 -7.35 -54.36 -4.98
N PHE A 77 -6.22 -54.88 -4.48
CA PHE A 77 -5.93 -56.32 -4.44
C PHE A 77 -6.36 -56.95 -3.12
N ALA A 78 -7.59 -57.47 -3.06
CA ALA A 78 -8.14 -58.09 -1.85
C ALA A 78 -7.32 -59.30 -1.35
N ASP A 79 -6.64 -60.02 -2.24
CA ASP A 79 -5.77 -61.15 -1.90
C ASP A 79 -4.49 -60.73 -1.17
N ARG A 80 -4.13 -59.44 -1.20
CA ARG A 80 -2.95 -58.86 -0.55
C ARG A 80 -3.28 -58.02 0.68
N GLU A 81 -4.53 -58.03 1.15
CA GLU A 81 -5.02 -57.21 2.28
C GLU A 81 -4.12 -57.32 3.54
N LYS A 82 -3.73 -58.54 3.92
CA LYS A 82 -2.87 -58.77 5.09
C LYS A 82 -1.45 -58.22 4.92
N GLU A 83 -0.88 -58.33 3.72
CA GLU A 83 0.45 -57.78 3.41
C GLU A 83 0.41 -56.25 3.44
N ASN A 84 -0.63 -55.68 2.82
CA ASN A 84 -0.89 -54.24 2.80
C ASN A 84 -1.03 -53.67 4.22
N LEU A 85 -1.81 -54.32 5.09
CA LEU A 85 -1.97 -53.91 6.48
C LEU A 85 -0.64 -53.91 7.24
N GLN A 86 0.15 -54.98 7.10
CA GLN A 86 1.46 -55.09 7.75
C GLN A 86 2.45 -54.03 7.25
N GLU A 87 2.47 -53.77 5.95
CA GLU A 87 3.34 -52.73 5.36
C GLU A 87 2.94 -51.34 5.89
N ILE A 88 1.66 -50.97 5.79
CA ILE A 88 1.19 -49.65 6.22
C ILE A 88 1.38 -49.45 7.72
N GLU A 89 1.19 -50.48 8.55
CA GLU A 89 1.49 -50.42 9.97
C GLU A 89 2.97 -50.08 10.23
N GLN A 90 3.91 -50.69 9.50
CA GLN A 90 5.33 -50.36 9.60
C GLN A 90 5.62 -48.90 9.20
N TYR A 91 4.96 -48.40 8.16
CA TYR A 91 5.07 -47.01 7.73
C TYR A 91 4.47 -46.04 8.77
N ILE A 92 3.33 -46.37 9.40
CA ILE A 92 2.73 -45.56 10.48
C ILE A 92 3.68 -45.46 11.67
N LEU A 93 4.28 -46.58 12.08
CA LEU A 93 5.23 -46.61 13.17
C LEU A 93 6.47 -45.76 12.86
N LEU A 94 7.00 -45.85 11.63
CA LEU A 94 8.12 -45.01 11.19
C LEU A 94 7.74 -43.52 11.16
N ALA A 95 6.59 -43.18 10.58
CA ALA A 95 6.09 -41.81 10.47
C ALA A 95 5.92 -41.17 11.86
N SER A 96 5.39 -41.93 12.83
CA SER A 96 5.25 -41.49 14.22
C SER A 96 6.59 -41.08 14.86
N ARG A 97 7.69 -41.79 14.53
CA ARG A 97 9.04 -41.45 15.03
C ARG A 97 9.58 -40.15 14.45
N PHE A 98 9.28 -39.85 13.19
CA PHE A 98 9.66 -38.61 12.52
C PHE A 98 8.69 -37.44 12.75
N ARG A 99 7.52 -37.72 13.34
CA ARG A 99 6.36 -36.80 13.34
C ARG A 99 5.95 -36.41 11.92
N THR A 100 6.11 -37.35 10.99
CA THR A 100 5.66 -37.20 9.61
C THR A 100 4.14 -37.36 9.59
N PRO A 101 3.39 -36.36 9.09
CA PRO A 101 1.94 -36.38 9.18
C PRO A 101 1.27 -37.30 8.14
N PHE A 102 1.96 -37.64 7.05
CA PHE A 102 1.31 -38.25 5.89
C PHE A 102 1.97 -39.56 5.45
N ILE A 103 1.12 -40.52 5.05
CA ILE A 103 1.52 -41.70 4.30
C ILE A 103 0.70 -41.77 3.04
N ARG A 104 1.36 -41.80 1.88
CA ARG A 104 0.68 -41.98 0.59
C ARG A 104 0.45 -43.45 0.31
N ILE A 105 -0.76 -43.76 -0.16
CA ILE A 105 -1.24 -45.08 -0.55
C ILE A 105 -1.95 -45.03 -1.91
N LEU A 106 -2.00 -46.17 -2.58
CA LEU A 106 -2.60 -46.31 -3.90
C LEU A 106 -3.98 -46.96 -3.81
N GLY A 107 -4.99 -46.29 -4.40
CA GLY A 107 -6.28 -46.92 -4.67
C GLY A 107 -6.24 -47.82 -5.91
N ASP A 108 -5.44 -47.44 -6.90
CA ASP A 108 -5.17 -48.21 -8.12
C ASP A 108 -3.66 -48.30 -8.37
N LEU A 109 -3.19 -49.33 -9.06
CA LEU A 109 -1.75 -49.55 -9.29
C LEU A 109 -1.22 -48.64 -10.42
N GLU A 110 -2.04 -48.40 -11.43
CA GLU A 110 -1.64 -47.67 -12.63
C GLU A 110 -2.07 -46.20 -12.56
N PRO A 111 -1.30 -45.27 -13.15
CA PRO A 111 -1.69 -43.85 -13.23
C PRO A 111 -2.99 -43.60 -14.01
N GLN A 112 -3.17 -44.33 -15.11
CA GLN A 112 -4.35 -44.25 -15.96
C GLN A 112 -5.31 -45.41 -15.62
N PRO A 113 -6.63 -45.18 -15.55
CA PRO A 113 -7.59 -46.26 -15.32
C PRO A 113 -7.54 -47.27 -16.46
N LYS A 114 -7.15 -48.52 -16.15
CA LYS A 114 -7.09 -49.65 -17.10
C LYS A 114 -7.97 -50.81 -16.70
N ASP A 115 -8.02 -51.10 -15.39
CA ASP A 115 -8.77 -52.21 -14.81
C ASP A 115 -9.87 -51.68 -13.89
N ASP A 116 -10.86 -52.52 -13.60
CA ASP A 116 -11.89 -52.17 -12.63
C ASP A 116 -11.35 -52.24 -11.19
N VAL A 117 -11.86 -51.36 -10.33
CA VAL A 117 -11.50 -51.28 -8.92
C VAL A 117 -12.79 -51.35 -8.12
N ASP A 118 -12.83 -52.27 -7.16
CA ASP A 118 -13.95 -52.36 -6.21
C ASP A 118 -13.73 -51.41 -5.03
N ASP A 119 -14.53 -50.34 -4.97
CA ASP A 119 -14.46 -49.33 -3.91
C ASP A 119 -14.74 -49.93 -2.52
N GLU A 120 -15.51 -51.02 -2.42
CA GLU A 120 -15.75 -51.69 -1.12
C GLU A 120 -14.49 -52.35 -0.57
N THR A 121 -13.67 -52.93 -1.45
CA THR A 121 -12.39 -53.53 -1.08
C THR A 121 -11.42 -52.45 -0.57
N VAL A 122 -11.35 -51.30 -1.25
CA VAL A 122 -10.52 -50.17 -0.83
C VAL A 122 -11.02 -49.60 0.50
N LEU A 123 -12.33 -49.39 0.64
CA LEU A 123 -12.96 -48.89 1.86
C LEU A 123 -12.72 -49.81 3.06
N SER A 124 -12.92 -51.13 2.90
CA SER A 124 -12.68 -52.11 3.96
C SER A 124 -11.24 -52.07 4.46
N SER A 125 -10.28 -51.98 3.53
CA SER A 125 -8.86 -51.90 3.85
C SER A 125 -8.53 -50.61 4.64
N LEU A 126 -9.05 -49.46 4.19
CA LEU A 126 -8.86 -48.18 4.88
C LEU A 126 -9.44 -48.20 6.29
N MET A 127 -10.67 -48.70 6.45
CA MET A 127 -11.36 -48.78 7.75
C MET A 127 -10.60 -49.63 8.78
N GLN A 128 -9.86 -50.66 8.34
CA GLN A 128 -9.00 -51.44 9.23
C GLN A 128 -7.75 -50.68 9.69
N MET A 129 -7.23 -49.77 8.86
CA MET A 129 -6.01 -49.00 9.15
C MET A 129 -6.29 -47.73 9.97
N VAL A 130 -7.50 -47.16 9.88
CA VAL A 130 -7.90 -45.91 10.55
C VAL A 130 -7.54 -45.90 12.05
N PRO A 131 -7.89 -46.91 12.88
CA PRO A 131 -7.59 -46.87 14.31
C PRO A 131 -6.08 -46.77 14.61
N ILE A 132 -5.24 -47.41 13.78
CA ILE A 132 -3.78 -47.40 13.94
C ILE A 132 -3.22 -46.03 13.55
N ALA A 133 -3.73 -45.45 12.47
CA ALA A 133 -3.34 -44.12 11.98
C ALA A 133 -3.72 -43.02 13.00
N GLU A 134 -4.93 -43.06 13.54
CA GLU A 134 -5.41 -42.14 14.59
C GLU A 134 -4.55 -42.23 15.86
N GLN A 135 -4.25 -43.45 16.31
CA GLN A 135 -3.42 -43.67 17.49
C GLN A 135 -2.04 -43.01 17.39
N HIS A 136 -1.49 -42.91 16.18
CA HIS A 136 -0.16 -42.37 15.93
C HIS A 136 -0.16 -40.94 15.37
N GLY A 137 -1.33 -40.34 15.15
CA GLY A 137 -1.47 -38.99 14.61
C GLY A 137 -1.00 -38.86 13.16
N VAL A 138 -1.23 -39.90 12.34
CA VAL A 138 -0.86 -39.95 10.92
C VAL A 138 -2.12 -39.98 10.06
N THR A 139 -2.08 -39.32 8.91
CA THR A 139 -3.16 -39.33 7.91
C THR A 139 -2.73 -40.15 6.68
N LEU A 140 -3.57 -41.10 6.28
CA LEU A 140 -3.40 -41.89 5.06
C LEU A 140 -3.95 -41.10 3.87
N LEU A 141 -3.12 -40.91 2.85
CA LEU A 141 -3.47 -40.14 1.67
C LEU A 141 -3.70 -41.06 0.48
N VAL A 142 -4.95 -41.16 0.05
CA VAL A 142 -5.30 -41.83 -1.20
C VAL A 142 -4.95 -40.91 -2.35
N GLU A 143 -4.07 -41.35 -3.23
CA GLU A 143 -3.69 -40.56 -4.41
C GLU A 143 -4.80 -40.51 -5.45
N THR A 144 -4.96 -39.37 -6.10
CA THR A 144 -5.83 -39.20 -7.27
C THR A 144 -5.26 -39.89 -8.50
N ASN A 145 -5.15 -41.22 -8.49
CA ASN A 145 -4.59 -42.01 -9.59
C ASN A 145 -5.52 -43.14 -10.04
N GLY A 146 -5.33 -43.63 -11.28
CA GLY A 146 -6.15 -44.70 -11.85
C GLY A 146 -7.63 -44.32 -11.85
N VAL A 147 -8.50 -45.19 -11.35
CA VAL A 147 -9.95 -44.86 -11.25
C VAL A 147 -10.26 -43.63 -10.38
N TYR A 148 -9.36 -43.25 -9.46
CA TYR A 148 -9.52 -42.09 -8.57
C TYR A 148 -8.93 -40.81 -9.15
N SER A 149 -8.47 -40.81 -10.41
CA SER A 149 -8.29 -39.57 -11.16
C SER A 149 -9.62 -38.86 -11.40
N ASP A 150 -10.74 -39.60 -11.40
CA ASP A 150 -12.08 -39.04 -11.18
C ASP A 150 -12.21 -38.70 -9.68
N THR A 151 -12.09 -37.41 -9.38
CA THR A 151 -12.03 -36.93 -8.00
C THR A 151 -13.39 -36.89 -7.33
N ALA A 152 -14.49 -36.92 -8.09
CA ALA A 152 -15.82 -37.12 -7.55
C ALA A 152 -15.99 -38.55 -7.03
N ARG A 153 -15.45 -39.55 -7.74
CA ARG A 153 -15.40 -40.94 -7.24
C ARG A 153 -14.56 -41.04 -5.97
N LEU A 154 -13.38 -40.40 -5.94
CA LEU A 154 -12.55 -40.37 -4.72
C LEU A 154 -13.27 -39.70 -3.55
N LYS A 155 -13.93 -38.56 -3.77
CA LYS A 155 -14.74 -37.88 -2.76
C LYS A 155 -15.81 -38.83 -2.17
N ASN A 156 -16.52 -39.57 -3.02
CA ASN A 156 -17.54 -40.52 -2.56
C ASN A 156 -16.96 -41.65 -1.69
N LEU A 157 -15.73 -42.11 -1.98
CA LEU A 157 -15.02 -43.06 -1.12
C LEU A 157 -14.68 -42.43 0.23
N LEU A 158 -14.09 -41.22 0.22
CA LEU A 158 -13.64 -40.53 1.43
C LEU A 158 -14.81 -40.15 2.36
N ASP A 159 -15.93 -39.68 1.81
CA ASP A 159 -17.15 -39.31 2.56
C ASP A 159 -17.75 -40.49 3.35
N ARG A 160 -17.40 -41.74 3.00
CA ARG A 160 -17.86 -42.96 3.68
C ARG A 160 -16.98 -43.35 4.88
N ILE A 161 -15.85 -42.69 5.08
CA ILE A 161 -14.90 -42.97 6.15
C ILE A 161 -15.12 -41.93 7.27
N PRO A 162 -15.63 -42.32 8.44
CA PRO A 162 -15.90 -41.38 9.54
C PRO A 162 -14.63 -41.06 10.34
N SER A 163 -13.56 -40.59 9.69
CA SER A 163 -12.29 -40.25 10.32
C SER A 163 -11.49 -39.22 9.52
N ASP A 164 -10.85 -38.28 10.22
CA ASP A 164 -9.91 -37.30 9.65
C ASP A 164 -8.51 -37.91 9.39
N ALA A 165 -8.29 -39.18 9.75
CA ALA A 165 -7.05 -39.91 9.50
C ALA A 165 -6.95 -40.45 8.06
N VAL A 166 -7.92 -40.17 7.19
CA VAL A 166 -7.85 -40.46 5.75
C VAL A 166 -8.16 -39.20 4.96
N ALA A 167 -7.37 -38.91 3.93
CA ALA A 167 -7.52 -37.74 3.09
C ALA A 167 -6.99 -38.01 1.67
N ALA A 168 -6.92 -36.97 0.84
CA ALA A 168 -6.45 -37.07 -0.54
C ALA A 168 -5.02 -36.50 -0.71
N LEU A 169 -4.22 -37.21 -1.50
CA LEU A 169 -3.08 -36.63 -2.18
C LEU A 169 -3.52 -36.25 -3.59
N TRP A 170 -3.47 -34.96 -3.91
CA TRP A 170 -3.80 -34.50 -5.25
C TRP A 170 -2.56 -34.54 -6.13
N ASP A 171 -2.52 -35.53 -7.02
CA ASP A 171 -1.60 -35.56 -8.14
C ASP A 171 -2.20 -34.75 -9.28
N ILE A 172 -1.73 -33.51 -9.48
CA ILE A 172 -2.38 -32.56 -10.40
C ILE A 172 -2.42 -33.06 -11.84
N HIS A 173 -1.55 -34.00 -12.20
CA HIS A 173 -1.43 -34.49 -13.55
C HIS A 173 -2.53 -35.50 -13.89
N HIS A 174 -2.89 -36.39 -12.98
CA HIS A 174 -3.79 -37.50 -13.31
C HIS A 174 -5.24 -37.04 -13.55
N PRO A 175 -5.92 -36.25 -12.68
CA PRO A 175 -7.26 -35.74 -12.97
C PRO A 175 -7.30 -34.93 -14.26
N TYR A 176 -6.32 -34.05 -14.47
CA TYR A 176 -6.26 -33.22 -15.67
C TYR A 176 -6.06 -34.04 -16.95
N ARG A 177 -5.13 -35.00 -16.95
CA ARG A 177 -4.79 -35.76 -18.17
C ARG A 177 -5.71 -36.93 -18.46
N TYR A 178 -6.17 -37.61 -17.43
CA TYR A 178 -6.85 -38.90 -17.60
C TYR A 178 -8.35 -38.81 -17.32
N ALA A 179 -8.80 -37.85 -16.49
CA ALA A 179 -10.22 -37.59 -16.25
C ALA A 179 -10.72 -36.32 -16.97
N GLY A 180 -9.83 -35.46 -17.48
CA GLY A 180 -10.19 -34.20 -18.12
C GLY A 180 -10.71 -33.13 -17.14
N GLU A 181 -10.43 -33.31 -15.84
CA GLU A 181 -10.86 -32.36 -14.81
C GLU A 181 -10.00 -31.11 -14.79
N THR A 182 -10.64 -29.96 -14.66
CA THR A 182 -9.96 -28.70 -14.39
C THR A 182 -9.49 -28.63 -12.93
N PRO A 183 -8.47 -27.81 -12.60
CA PRO A 183 -8.02 -27.65 -11.22
C PRO A 183 -9.12 -27.19 -10.25
N ASN A 184 -10.04 -26.35 -10.72
CA ASN A 184 -11.19 -25.90 -9.92
C ASN A 184 -12.18 -27.00 -9.64
N GLU A 185 -12.47 -27.87 -10.61
CA GLU A 185 -13.36 -29.03 -10.41
C GLU A 185 -12.78 -29.99 -9.38
N THR A 186 -11.47 -30.28 -9.45
CA THR A 186 -10.81 -31.12 -8.44
C THR A 186 -10.90 -30.50 -7.04
N VAL A 187 -10.64 -29.20 -6.90
CA VAL A 187 -10.76 -28.51 -5.60
C VAL A 187 -12.21 -28.42 -5.14
N GLN A 188 -13.18 -28.28 -6.04
CA GLN A 188 -14.61 -28.32 -5.70
C GLN A 188 -15.02 -29.70 -5.18
N ASN A 189 -14.47 -30.78 -5.75
CA ASN A 189 -14.76 -32.14 -5.32
C ASN A 189 -14.08 -32.46 -3.98
N LEU A 190 -12.76 -32.28 -3.89
CA LEU A 190 -11.98 -32.75 -2.74
C LEU A 190 -11.86 -31.70 -1.63
N GLY A 191 -11.78 -30.40 -1.96
CA GLY A 191 -11.69 -29.30 -1.00
C GLY A 191 -10.69 -29.56 0.13
N ALA A 192 -11.19 -29.58 1.37
CA ALA A 192 -10.37 -29.78 2.56
C ALA A 192 -9.75 -31.19 2.67
N TYR A 193 -10.20 -32.18 1.89
CA TYR A 193 -9.53 -33.49 1.82
C TYR A 193 -8.14 -33.38 1.19
N ILE A 194 -7.84 -32.32 0.42
CA ILE A 194 -6.51 -32.14 -0.15
C ILE A 194 -5.52 -31.79 0.98
N ARG A 195 -4.62 -32.73 1.30
CA ARG A 195 -3.59 -32.54 2.34
C ARG A 195 -2.18 -32.53 1.79
N TYR A 196 -1.96 -33.08 0.60
CA TYR A 196 -0.65 -33.14 -0.05
C TYR A 196 -0.80 -33.03 -1.57
N VAL A 197 0.16 -32.40 -2.24
CA VAL A 197 0.10 -32.17 -3.69
C VAL A 197 1.35 -32.72 -4.38
N HIS A 198 1.15 -33.52 -5.41
CA HIS A 198 2.19 -33.90 -6.37
C HIS A 198 2.07 -33.07 -7.64
N VAL A 199 3.22 -32.65 -8.17
CA VAL A 199 3.32 -31.88 -9.41
C VAL A 199 4.31 -32.51 -10.37
N LYS A 200 3.93 -32.52 -11.66
CA LYS A 200 4.76 -32.89 -12.81
C LYS A 200 4.14 -32.26 -14.06
N ASP A 201 4.94 -32.00 -15.08
CA ASP A 201 4.48 -31.37 -16.33
C ASP A 201 4.56 -32.33 -17.52
N SER A 202 3.72 -32.11 -18.53
CA SER A 202 3.63 -32.96 -19.71
C SER A 202 2.99 -32.23 -20.88
N VAL A 203 3.13 -32.77 -22.09
CA VAL A 203 2.36 -32.38 -23.28
C VAL A 203 1.79 -33.61 -23.97
N VAL A 204 0.61 -33.49 -24.58
CA VAL A 204 0.03 -34.57 -25.40
C VAL A 204 0.42 -34.35 -26.86
N ILE A 205 1.24 -35.25 -27.41
CA ILE A 205 1.65 -35.22 -28.83
C ILE A 205 1.17 -36.50 -29.49
N ASN A 206 0.34 -36.37 -30.54
CA ASN A 206 -0.25 -37.50 -31.27
C ASN A 206 -0.98 -38.51 -30.35
N GLY A 207 -1.65 -38.01 -29.30
CA GLY A 207 -2.38 -38.85 -28.34
C GLY A 207 -1.51 -39.57 -27.32
N VAL A 208 -0.20 -39.30 -27.29
CA VAL A 208 0.73 -39.86 -26.30
C VAL A 208 1.20 -38.77 -25.35
N THR A 209 1.05 -39.00 -24.05
CA THR A 209 1.58 -38.12 -23.01
C THR A 209 3.10 -38.20 -22.98
N GLN A 210 3.76 -37.06 -23.16
CA GLN A 210 5.20 -36.91 -23.02
C GLN A 210 5.49 -35.97 -21.86
N TYR A 211 6.13 -36.48 -20.81
CA TYR A 211 6.54 -35.67 -19.66
C TYR A 211 7.59 -34.64 -20.05
N ARG A 212 7.53 -33.46 -19.42
CA ARG A 212 8.38 -32.30 -19.68
C ARG A 212 8.91 -31.73 -18.38
N MET A 213 9.97 -30.93 -18.46
CA MET A 213 10.37 -30.13 -17.30
C MET A 213 9.24 -29.17 -16.94
N MET A 214 9.17 -28.81 -15.66
CA MET A 214 8.14 -27.90 -15.16
C MET A 214 8.13 -26.59 -15.94
N GLY A 215 7.01 -26.25 -16.58
CA GLY A 215 6.87 -25.06 -17.40
C GLY A 215 7.10 -25.25 -18.90
N GLU A 216 7.49 -26.44 -19.33
CA GLU A 216 7.65 -26.78 -20.75
C GLU A 216 6.50 -27.65 -21.28
N GLY A 217 5.58 -28.09 -20.42
CA GLY A 217 4.36 -28.76 -20.83
C GLY A 217 3.16 -27.81 -20.94
N ASP A 218 1.97 -28.39 -21.02
CA ASP A 218 0.69 -27.69 -21.16
C ASP A 218 -0.26 -27.96 -19.97
N LEU A 219 0.26 -28.38 -18.80
CA LEU A 219 -0.57 -28.38 -17.58
C LEU A 219 -0.87 -26.94 -17.12
N PRO A 220 -2.09 -26.64 -16.63
CA PRO A 220 -2.47 -25.29 -16.20
C PRO A 220 -1.99 -24.98 -14.77
N ILE A 221 -0.66 -24.87 -14.59
CA ILE A 221 -0.07 -24.71 -13.25
C ILE A 221 -0.54 -23.42 -12.55
N ASP A 222 -0.74 -22.33 -13.28
CA ASP A 222 -1.28 -21.07 -12.72
C ASP A 222 -2.65 -21.31 -12.06
N GLU A 223 -3.55 -22.01 -12.76
CA GLU A 223 -4.89 -22.34 -12.26
C GLU A 223 -4.83 -23.29 -11.06
N VAL A 224 -3.90 -24.25 -11.06
CA VAL A 224 -3.68 -25.16 -9.91
C VAL A 224 -3.29 -24.37 -8.67
N ILE A 225 -2.32 -23.45 -8.78
CA ILE A 225 -1.89 -22.61 -7.66
C ILE A 225 -3.04 -21.73 -7.16
N MET A 226 -3.82 -21.15 -8.08
CA MET A 226 -5.00 -20.37 -7.73
C MET A 226 -6.06 -21.21 -7.00
N ALA A 227 -6.31 -22.44 -7.46
CA ALA A 227 -7.26 -23.36 -6.86
C ALA A 227 -6.82 -23.76 -5.44
N LEU A 228 -5.53 -24.03 -5.23
CA LEU A 228 -4.96 -24.31 -3.90
C LEU A 228 -5.07 -23.11 -2.96
N ASN A 229 -4.79 -21.90 -3.45
CA ASN A 229 -4.95 -20.68 -2.67
C ASN A 229 -6.42 -20.42 -2.28
N SER A 230 -7.38 -20.82 -3.12
CA SER A 230 -8.81 -20.63 -2.84
C SER A 230 -9.31 -21.38 -1.60
N ILE A 231 -8.62 -22.47 -1.22
CA ILE A 231 -8.91 -23.28 -0.03
C ILE A 231 -7.91 -23.03 1.11
N ASN A 232 -7.10 -21.97 1.03
CA ASN A 232 -6.02 -21.67 1.98
C ASN A 232 -5.07 -22.86 2.19
N TYR A 233 -4.71 -23.56 1.11
CA TYR A 233 -3.80 -24.69 1.20
C TYR A 233 -2.39 -24.24 1.65
N GLU A 234 -1.94 -24.71 2.82
CA GLU A 234 -0.63 -24.38 3.36
C GLU A 234 0.41 -25.51 3.23
N GLY A 235 0.02 -26.66 2.66
CA GLY A 235 0.84 -27.87 2.61
C GLY A 235 1.94 -27.84 1.54
N TYR A 236 2.40 -29.04 1.18
CA TYR A 236 3.53 -29.25 0.27
C TYR A 236 3.08 -29.40 -1.18
N ILE A 237 3.75 -28.66 -2.07
CA ILE A 237 3.78 -28.94 -3.49
C ILE A 237 5.08 -29.72 -3.75
N THR A 238 4.93 -30.96 -4.19
CA THR A 238 6.05 -31.92 -4.26
C THR A 238 6.30 -32.32 -5.68
N LEU A 239 7.51 -32.08 -6.20
CA LEU A 239 7.89 -32.56 -7.52
C LEU A 239 8.06 -34.09 -7.48
N GLU A 240 7.21 -34.78 -8.23
CA GLU A 240 7.39 -36.21 -8.51
C GLU A 240 8.02 -36.34 -9.91
N TRP A 241 9.28 -36.74 -9.97
CA TRP A 241 10.02 -36.95 -11.22
C TRP A 241 10.59 -38.37 -11.29
N VAL A 242 10.51 -39.03 -12.44
CA VAL A 242 11.10 -40.36 -12.65
C VAL A 242 12.12 -40.31 -13.79
N LYS A 243 13.36 -40.77 -13.52
CA LYS A 243 14.46 -40.76 -14.50
C LYS A 243 14.13 -41.41 -15.85
N ARG A 244 13.21 -42.38 -15.88
CA ARG A 244 12.80 -43.10 -17.11
C ARG A 244 11.90 -42.30 -18.04
N TRP A 245 11.36 -41.15 -17.60
CA TRP A 245 10.41 -40.36 -18.38
C TRP A 245 11.05 -39.62 -19.56
N ALA A 246 12.35 -39.30 -19.47
CA ALA A 246 13.13 -38.74 -20.56
C ALA A 246 14.61 -39.08 -20.37
N SER A 247 15.20 -39.81 -21.31
CA SER A 247 16.63 -40.18 -21.28
C SER A 247 17.56 -38.98 -21.19
N ASP A 248 17.13 -37.87 -21.81
CA ASP A 248 17.91 -36.65 -21.99
C ASP A 248 17.73 -35.67 -20.80
N LEU A 249 16.84 -35.98 -19.85
CA LEU A 249 16.50 -35.18 -18.65
C LEU A 249 16.63 -36.01 -17.37
N SER A 250 17.68 -36.84 -17.31
CA SER A 250 17.90 -37.81 -16.22
C SER A 250 18.73 -37.25 -15.05
N ASP A 251 19.26 -36.03 -15.18
CA ASP A 251 20.09 -35.40 -14.15
C ASP A 251 19.24 -34.62 -13.13
N ALA A 252 19.19 -35.15 -11.90
CA ALA A 252 18.55 -34.51 -10.76
C ALA A 252 19.14 -33.11 -10.45
N GLY A 253 20.42 -32.89 -10.75
CA GLY A 253 21.11 -31.61 -10.62
C GLY A 253 20.65 -30.55 -11.62
N ILE A 254 19.84 -30.91 -12.61
CA ILE A 254 19.19 -29.97 -13.54
C ILE A 254 17.70 -29.84 -13.24
N VAL A 255 17.03 -30.96 -13.01
CA VAL A 255 15.56 -31.01 -12.85
C VAL A 255 15.09 -30.32 -11.57
N PHE A 256 15.73 -30.57 -10.43
CA PHE A 256 15.29 -30.00 -9.15
C PHE A 256 15.54 -28.49 -9.04
N PRO A 257 16.70 -27.92 -9.46
CA PRO A 257 16.88 -26.48 -9.51
C PRO A 257 15.89 -25.79 -10.45
N HIS A 258 15.60 -26.40 -11.61
CA HIS A 258 14.61 -25.87 -12.55
C HIS A 258 13.22 -25.83 -11.94
N TYR A 259 12.80 -26.90 -11.26
CA TYR A 259 11.54 -26.90 -10.52
C TYR A 259 11.50 -25.81 -9.45
N VAL A 260 12.52 -25.69 -8.61
CA VAL A 260 12.58 -24.65 -7.56
C VAL A 260 12.44 -23.26 -8.20
N ASN A 261 13.21 -22.99 -9.24
CA ASN A 261 13.13 -21.72 -9.96
C ASN A 261 11.73 -21.49 -10.56
N TYR A 262 11.15 -22.51 -11.19
CA TYR A 262 9.81 -22.46 -11.77
C TYR A 262 8.76 -22.17 -10.71
N ILE A 263 8.71 -22.96 -9.63
CA ILE A 263 7.66 -22.89 -8.62
C ILE A 263 7.81 -21.68 -7.69
N SER A 264 9.04 -21.16 -7.53
CA SER A 264 9.32 -20.01 -6.66
C SER A 264 8.62 -18.72 -7.07
N ARG A 265 8.17 -18.60 -8.33
CA ARG A 265 7.35 -17.45 -8.77
C ARG A 265 5.93 -17.46 -8.18
N TYR A 266 5.44 -18.63 -7.78
CA TYR A 266 4.09 -18.87 -7.26
C TYR A 266 4.06 -18.98 -5.75
N ILE A 267 5.13 -19.52 -5.19
CA ILE A 267 5.30 -19.67 -3.76
C ILE A 267 6.04 -18.43 -3.31
N GLU A 268 5.32 -17.48 -2.71
CA GLU A 268 5.95 -16.52 -1.81
C GLU A 268 6.75 -17.35 -0.80
N LYS A 269 8.07 -17.46 -1.00
CA LYS A 269 8.94 -17.80 0.12
C LYS A 269 8.57 -16.77 1.17
N LYS A 270 7.95 -17.21 2.27
CA LYS A 270 7.87 -16.39 3.48
C LYS A 270 9.27 -15.79 3.59
N PRO A 271 9.42 -14.46 3.46
CA PRO A 271 10.72 -13.86 3.67
C PRO A 271 11.18 -14.43 5.00
N GLU A 272 12.41 -14.96 5.07
CA GLU A 272 13.08 -15.23 6.36
C GLU A 272 12.52 -14.22 7.35
N LYS A 273 11.83 -14.67 8.42
CA LYS A 273 11.10 -13.81 9.38
C LYS A 273 11.63 -12.40 9.26
N SER A 274 10.87 -11.52 8.60
CA SER A 274 11.44 -10.26 8.14
C SER A 274 12.13 -9.63 9.31
N ARG A 275 13.39 -9.25 9.12
CA ARG A 275 14.13 -8.59 10.19
C ARG A 275 13.37 -7.31 10.53
N LEU A 276 12.55 -7.37 11.57
CA LEU A 276 11.90 -6.19 12.11
C LEU A 276 12.97 -5.32 12.76
N TYR A 277 12.79 -4.02 12.60
CA TYR A 277 13.67 -3.02 13.18
C TYR A 277 12.95 -2.33 14.33
N ASP A 278 13.71 -1.97 15.36
CA ASP A 278 13.19 -1.17 16.46
C ASP A 278 13.34 0.33 16.13
N ASN A 279 12.36 1.14 16.53
CA ASN A 279 12.51 2.60 16.57
C ASN A 279 13.62 3.01 17.55
N LYS A 280 14.03 4.29 17.56
CA LYS A 280 15.19 4.73 18.37
C LYS A 280 15.01 4.44 19.86
N THR A 281 13.79 4.57 20.37
CA THR A 281 13.44 4.34 21.78
C THR A 281 13.13 2.88 22.11
N LYS A 282 13.14 1.97 21.12
CA LYS A 282 12.82 0.54 21.25
C LYS A 282 11.43 0.26 21.84
N THR A 283 10.48 1.15 21.61
CA THR A 283 9.09 1.01 22.04
C THR A 283 8.19 0.38 20.97
N GLY A 284 8.60 0.44 19.70
CA GLY A 284 7.84 -0.06 18.57
C GLY A 284 8.72 -0.64 17.48
N LYS A 285 8.10 -1.41 16.58
CA LYS A 285 8.77 -2.08 15.47
C LYS A 285 8.31 -1.53 14.12
N TYR A 286 9.13 -1.71 13.10
CA TYR A 286 8.80 -1.41 11.70
C TYR A 286 9.47 -2.43 10.77
N ILE A 287 8.96 -2.53 9.54
CA ILE A 287 9.26 -3.64 8.61
C ILE A 287 10.50 -3.34 7.77
N TRP A 288 10.56 -2.15 7.17
CA TRP A 288 11.57 -1.81 6.17
C TRP A 288 12.71 -1.03 6.78
N LYS A 289 13.95 -1.35 6.39
CA LYS A 289 15.13 -0.61 6.83
C LYS A 289 14.98 0.88 6.45
N LYS A 290 15.29 1.77 7.40
CA LYS A 290 15.27 3.22 7.16
C LYS A 290 16.16 3.63 6.00
N ASP A 291 15.78 4.73 5.35
CA ASP A 291 16.49 5.36 4.22
C ASP A 291 16.69 4.45 3.00
N THR A 292 16.01 3.30 2.95
CA THR A 292 16.00 2.38 1.81
C THR A 292 14.66 2.47 1.08
N LEU A 293 14.68 2.60 -0.24
CA LEU A 293 13.47 2.55 -1.06
C LEU A 293 12.92 1.12 -1.12
N ILE A 294 11.62 0.98 -1.34
CA ILE A 294 10.92 -0.29 -1.45
C ILE A 294 10.25 -0.41 -2.81
N ASP A 295 10.45 -1.56 -3.46
CA ASP A 295 9.89 -1.88 -4.77
C ASP A 295 8.54 -2.62 -4.61
N LEU A 296 7.61 -2.00 -3.88
CA LEU A 296 6.29 -2.56 -3.59
C LEU A 296 5.16 -1.65 -4.03
N THR A 297 4.08 -2.24 -4.51
CA THR A 297 2.80 -1.55 -4.76
C THR A 297 2.06 -1.29 -3.45
N PHE A 298 1.00 -0.47 -3.49
CA PHE A 298 0.16 -0.24 -2.32
C PHE A 298 -0.40 -1.56 -1.75
N PRO A 299 -1.03 -2.45 -2.54
CA PRO A 299 -1.50 -3.75 -2.06
C PRO A 299 -0.43 -4.56 -1.34
N GLN A 300 0.76 -4.67 -1.95
CA GLN A 300 1.87 -5.42 -1.36
C GLN A 300 2.35 -4.81 -0.04
N VAL A 301 2.34 -3.48 0.10
CA VAL A 301 2.65 -2.81 1.38
C VAL A 301 1.62 -3.17 2.44
N LEU A 302 0.32 -3.12 2.12
CA LEU A 302 -0.73 -3.47 3.09
C LEU A 302 -0.67 -4.95 3.47
N ASP A 303 -0.57 -5.85 2.49
CA ASP A 303 -0.49 -7.29 2.72
C ASP A 303 0.75 -7.63 3.56
N ARG A 304 1.87 -6.93 3.32
CA ARG A 304 3.08 -7.06 4.14
C ARG A 304 2.86 -6.61 5.58
N VAL A 305 2.21 -5.46 5.79
CA VAL A 305 1.89 -4.97 7.14
C VAL A 305 0.95 -5.93 7.87
N VAL A 306 -0.07 -6.46 7.20
CA VAL A 306 -0.99 -7.46 7.76
C VAL A 306 -0.25 -8.74 8.14
N SER A 307 0.70 -9.19 7.32
CA SER A 307 1.47 -10.40 7.61
C SER A 307 2.36 -10.29 8.85
N GLU A 308 2.90 -9.09 9.13
CA GLU A 308 3.83 -8.86 10.25
C GLU A 308 3.09 -8.37 11.51
N PHE A 309 2.01 -7.61 11.36
CA PHE A 309 1.26 -6.96 12.44
C PHE A 309 -0.27 -7.08 12.28
N PRO A 310 -0.83 -8.31 12.22
CA PRO A 310 -2.25 -8.51 11.92
C PRO A 310 -3.18 -7.85 12.95
N ASP A 311 -2.82 -7.91 14.23
CA ASP A 311 -3.61 -7.41 15.36
C ASP A 311 -3.37 -5.93 15.69
N GLN A 312 -2.43 -5.28 14.98
CA GLN A 312 -2.16 -3.86 15.19
C GLN A 312 -3.35 -3.04 14.70
N TYR A 313 -3.82 -2.07 15.50
CA TYR A 313 -4.88 -1.16 15.06
C TYR A 313 -4.39 -0.32 13.88
N ALA A 314 -5.12 -0.39 12.77
CA ALA A 314 -4.98 0.53 11.65
C ALA A 314 -5.77 1.81 11.91
N PHE A 315 -7.02 1.69 12.39
CA PHE A 315 -7.93 2.82 12.62
C PHE A 315 -8.55 2.81 14.01
N ARG A 316 -8.57 3.99 14.63
CA ARG A 316 -9.22 4.32 15.90
C ARG A 316 -9.94 5.66 15.77
N TYR A 317 -11.16 5.64 15.23
CA TYR A 317 -11.99 6.86 15.16
C TYR A 317 -12.61 7.21 16.51
N THR A 318 -12.65 8.50 16.82
CA THR A 318 -13.32 9.01 18.04
C THR A 318 -14.67 9.64 17.76
N THR A 319 -14.99 9.90 16.49
CA THR A 319 -16.20 10.60 16.05
C THR A 319 -17.21 9.73 15.31
N THR A 320 -16.84 8.48 15.00
CA THR A 320 -17.71 7.48 14.37
C THR A 320 -17.33 6.10 14.86
N ASP A 321 -18.23 5.12 14.71
CA ASP A 321 -18.01 3.74 15.10
C ASP A 321 -17.22 2.99 14.01
N TYR A 322 -15.93 3.29 13.92
CA TYR A 322 -15.01 2.60 13.01
C TYR A 322 -13.67 2.38 13.69
N THR A 323 -13.47 1.15 14.18
CA THR A 323 -12.21 0.64 14.70
C THR A 323 -11.84 -0.60 13.91
N ARG A 324 -10.60 -0.66 13.43
CA ARG A 324 -10.08 -1.77 12.63
C ARG A 324 -8.64 -2.04 12.97
N THR A 325 -8.29 -3.31 13.11
CA THR A 325 -6.93 -3.81 12.94
C THR A 325 -6.50 -3.70 11.47
N TYR A 326 -5.21 -3.84 11.18
CA TYR A 326 -4.72 -3.87 9.80
C TYR A 326 -5.34 -5.04 9.01
N SER A 327 -5.54 -6.21 9.64
CA SER A 327 -6.19 -7.34 8.98
C SER A 327 -7.65 -7.03 8.61
N GLU A 328 -8.43 -6.53 9.57
CA GLU A 328 -9.85 -6.20 9.31
C GLU A 328 -9.98 -5.04 8.30
N PHE A 329 -9.07 -4.07 8.32
CA PHE A 329 -9.04 -3.01 7.31
C PHE A 329 -8.75 -3.57 5.90
N ARG A 330 -7.83 -4.54 5.78
CA ARG A 330 -7.56 -5.23 4.51
C ARG A 330 -8.81 -5.97 4.02
N ASP A 331 -9.59 -6.58 4.91
CA ASP A 331 -10.84 -7.26 4.53
C ASP A 331 -11.92 -6.26 4.05
N ASP A 332 -12.04 -5.09 4.69
CA ASP A 332 -12.91 -4.00 4.21
C ASP A 332 -12.50 -3.53 2.79
N VAL A 333 -11.18 -3.39 2.56
CA VAL A 333 -10.59 -3.02 1.26
C VAL A 333 -10.88 -4.07 0.20
N ASP A 334 -10.66 -5.34 0.50
CA ASP A 334 -10.91 -6.46 -0.42
C ASP A 334 -12.40 -6.54 -0.79
N THR A 335 -13.28 -6.32 0.17
CA THR A 335 -14.73 -6.29 -0.07
C THR A 335 -15.12 -5.17 -1.02
N PHE A 336 -14.66 -3.94 -0.78
CA PHE A 336 -15.01 -2.83 -1.67
C PHE A 336 -14.30 -2.92 -3.04
N ALA A 337 -13.12 -3.54 -3.12
CA ALA A 337 -12.45 -3.85 -4.37
C ALA A 337 -13.32 -4.77 -5.25
N ARG A 338 -13.90 -5.82 -4.68
CA ARG A 338 -14.88 -6.70 -5.37
C ARG A 338 -16.08 -5.91 -5.85
N SER A 339 -16.60 -4.98 -5.05
CA SER A 339 -17.70 -4.10 -5.45
C SER A 339 -17.34 -3.22 -6.65
N LEU A 340 -16.17 -2.58 -6.66
CA LEU A 340 -15.73 -1.77 -7.80
C LEU A 340 -15.60 -2.61 -9.08
N ILE A 341 -15.09 -3.84 -8.97
CA ILE A 341 -15.03 -4.79 -10.10
C ILE A 341 -16.44 -5.14 -10.59
N ALA A 342 -17.38 -5.41 -9.68
CA ALA A 342 -18.77 -5.71 -10.02
C ALA A 342 -19.47 -4.54 -10.73
N LEU A 343 -19.08 -3.30 -10.39
CA LEU A 343 -19.55 -2.06 -11.01
C LEU A 343 -18.84 -1.74 -12.34
N GLY A 344 -17.98 -2.64 -12.81
CA GLY A 344 -17.33 -2.57 -14.12
C GLY A 344 -16.02 -1.78 -14.16
N VAL A 345 -15.47 -1.37 -13.01
CA VAL A 345 -14.18 -0.67 -12.95
C VAL A 345 -13.06 -1.61 -13.43
N LYS A 346 -12.25 -1.15 -14.38
CA LYS A 346 -11.11 -1.87 -14.96
C LYS A 346 -9.77 -1.25 -14.54
N PRO A 347 -8.66 -1.99 -14.68
CA PRO A 347 -7.33 -1.39 -14.55
C PRO A 347 -7.19 -0.15 -15.45
N GLY A 348 -6.68 0.94 -14.90
CA GLY A 348 -6.54 2.24 -15.57
C GLY A 348 -7.78 3.15 -15.52
N ASP A 349 -8.95 2.66 -15.11
CA ASP A 349 -10.13 3.52 -14.93
C ASP A 349 -9.96 4.47 -13.73
N HIS A 350 -10.65 5.61 -13.77
CA HIS A 350 -10.56 6.64 -12.74
C HIS A 350 -11.73 6.57 -11.76
N VAL A 351 -11.44 6.38 -10.48
CA VAL A 351 -12.42 6.41 -9.38
C VAL A 351 -12.22 7.69 -8.58
N ALA A 352 -13.21 8.58 -8.62
CA ALA A 352 -13.18 9.85 -7.90
C ALA A 352 -13.79 9.71 -6.50
N ILE A 353 -13.14 10.31 -5.49
CA ILE A 353 -13.66 10.39 -4.12
C ILE A 353 -13.86 11.87 -3.72
N TRP A 354 -15.11 12.25 -3.49
CA TRP A 354 -15.50 13.59 -3.03
C TRP A 354 -16.06 13.51 -1.62
N ALA A 355 -15.15 13.39 -0.65
CA ALA A 355 -15.50 13.22 0.75
C ALA A 355 -14.46 13.85 1.69
N THR A 356 -14.91 14.07 2.93
CA THR A 356 -14.04 14.40 4.05
C THR A 356 -13.32 13.14 4.56
N ASN A 357 -12.62 13.20 5.70
CA ASN A 357 -11.79 12.10 6.21
C ASN A 357 -12.62 10.95 6.84
N VAL A 358 -13.72 10.54 6.19
CA VAL A 358 -14.58 9.42 6.58
C VAL A 358 -13.90 8.07 6.25
N PRO A 359 -14.24 6.97 6.95
CA PRO A 359 -13.65 5.64 6.68
C PRO A 359 -13.69 5.23 5.21
N GLN A 360 -14.81 5.53 4.54
CA GLN A 360 -15.06 5.22 3.13
C GLN A 360 -14.03 5.87 2.20
N TRP A 361 -13.43 7.01 2.58
CA TRP A 361 -12.36 7.63 1.81
C TRP A 361 -11.13 6.71 1.76
N PHE A 362 -10.72 6.18 2.93
CA PHE A 362 -9.58 5.27 3.04
C PHE A 362 -9.86 3.95 2.31
N ILE A 363 -11.03 3.36 2.53
CA ILE A 363 -11.43 2.11 1.85
C ILE A 363 -11.43 2.31 0.33
N THR A 364 -11.99 3.42 -0.17
CA THR A 364 -12.02 3.73 -1.61
C THR A 364 -10.61 3.89 -2.18
N PHE A 365 -9.71 4.58 -1.49
CA PHE A 365 -8.31 4.71 -1.92
C PHE A 365 -7.67 3.34 -2.11
N TRP A 366 -7.67 2.52 -1.06
CA TRP A 366 -6.95 1.26 -1.06
C TRP A 366 -7.59 0.25 -2.03
N ALA A 367 -8.93 0.16 -2.08
CA ALA A 367 -9.63 -0.72 -3.01
C ALA A 367 -9.36 -0.36 -4.48
N THR A 368 -9.38 0.94 -4.82
CA THR A 368 -9.10 1.43 -6.17
C THR A 368 -7.69 1.05 -6.60
N THR A 369 -6.70 1.34 -5.74
CA THR A 369 -5.30 1.00 -6.04
C THR A 369 -5.04 -0.50 -6.05
N LYS A 370 -5.85 -1.32 -5.36
CA LYS A 370 -5.71 -2.79 -5.33
C LYS A 370 -6.18 -3.49 -6.59
N ILE A 371 -7.04 -2.84 -7.38
CA ILE A 371 -7.54 -3.40 -8.65
C ILE A 371 -6.88 -2.79 -9.88
N GLY A 372 -5.81 -2.00 -9.70
CA GLY A 372 -5.08 -1.33 -10.77
C GLY A 372 -5.78 -0.10 -11.36
N ALA A 373 -6.82 0.40 -10.68
CA ALA A 373 -7.50 1.64 -11.05
C ALA A 373 -6.78 2.86 -10.42
N VAL A 374 -7.09 4.06 -10.92
CA VAL A 374 -6.48 5.32 -10.47
C VAL A 374 -7.45 6.07 -9.58
N LEU A 375 -7.05 6.35 -8.34
CA LEU A 375 -7.86 7.19 -7.46
C LEU A 375 -7.70 8.67 -7.81
N VAL A 376 -8.81 9.36 -8.06
CA VAL A 376 -8.87 10.81 -8.25
C VAL A 376 -9.38 11.47 -6.97
N THR A 377 -8.60 12.38 -6.39
CA THR A 377 -9.06 13.14 -5.22
C THR A 377 -9.83 14.39 -5.62
N VAL A 378 -11.01 14.59 -5.02
CA VAL A 378 -11.83 15.79 -5.25
C VAL A 378 -11.79 16.68 -4.02
N ASN A 379 -11.49 17.96 -4.23
CA ASN A 379 -11.43 18.94 -3.17
C ASN A 379 -12.83 19.22 -2.60
N THR A 380 -12.96 19.16 -1.28
CA THR A 380 -14.25 19.29 -0.58
C THR A 380 -14.89 20.68 -0.69
N ALA A 381 -14.16 21.71 -1.13
CA ALA A 381 -14.71 23.05 -1.34
C ALA A 381 -15.11 23.34 -2.79
N TYR A 382 -14.90 22.41 -3.73
CA TYR A 382 -15.26 22.64 -5.13
C TYR A 382 -16.75 22.93 -5.28
N LYS A 383 -17.07 23.88 -6.16
CA LYS A 383 -18.43 24.14 -6.61
C LYS A 383 -18.63 23.52 -7.98
N ILE A 384 -19.82 23.68 -8.54
CA ILE A 384 -20.26 23.00 -9.76
C ILE A 384 -19.26 23.11 -10.93
N HIS A 385 -18.66 24.27 -11.17
CA HIS A 385 -17.72 24.47 -12.28
C HIS A 385 -16.41 23.71 -12.08
N GLU A 386 -15.84 23.74 -10.88
CA GLU A 386 -14.59 23.03 -10.57
C GLU A 386 -14.81 21.52 -10.53
N ALA A 387 -15.95 21.09 -9.97
CA ALA A 387 -16.35 19.68 -9.92
C ALA A 387 -16.59 19.12 -11.32
N GLU A 388 -17.35 19.82 -12.18
CA GLU A 388 -17.56 19.40 -13.57
C GLU A 388 -16.23 19.31 -14.33
N TYR A 389 -15.39 20.34 -14.21
CA TYR A 389 -14.10 20.36 -14.88
C TYR A 389 -13.25 19.14 -14.47
N LEU A 390 -13.13 18.89 -13.16
CA LEU A 390 -12.35 17.76 -12.65
C LEU A 390 -12.90 16.43 -13.14
N LEU A 391 -14.20 16.18 -12.91
CA LEU A 391 -14.83 14.89 -13.24
C LEU A 391 -14.77 14.60 -14.75
N ARG A 392 -14.87 15.64 -15.57
CA ARG A 392 -14.74 15.53 -17.02
C ARG A 392 -13.28 15.37 -17.47
N GLN A 393 -12.34 16.12 -16.90
CA GLN A 393 -10.95 16.11 -17.33
C GLN A 393 -10.25 14.81 -16.93
N SER A 394 -10.62 14.23 -15.78
CA SER A 394 -10.12 12.94 -15.31
C SER A 394 -10.77 11.73 -15.98
N ASP A 395 -11.79 11.91 -16.83
CA ASP A 395 -12.59 10.80 -17.36
C ASP A 395 -13.14 9.89 -16.24
N THR A 396 -13.65 10.47 -15.15
CA THR A 396 -14.14 9.71 -13.98
C THR A 396 -15.13 8.64 -14.41
N HIS A 397 -14.83 7.38 -14.08
CA HIS A 397 -15.70 6.23 -14.29
C HIS A 397 -16.69 6.05 -13.14
N THR A 398 -16.21 6.14 -11.90
CA THR A 398 -17.03 5.95 -10.69
C THR A 398 -16.79 7.10 -9.73
N LEU A 399 -17.85 7.70 -9.21
CA LEU A 399 -17.79 8.74 -8.17
C LEU A 399 -18.30 8.18 -6.84
N VAL A 400 -17.49 8.30 -5.80
CA VAL A 400 -17.89 8.06 -4.40
C VAL A 400 -17.99 9.41 -3.70
N MET A 401 -19.08 9.71 -3.01
CA MET A 401 -19.27 11.03 -2.38
C MET A 401 -20.11 10.98 -1.10
N ILE A 402 -19.83 11.91 -0.19
CA ILE A 402 -20.75 12.30 0.88
C ILE A 402 -21.81 13.27 0.33
N ASP A 403 -22.79 13.66 1.15
CA ASP A 403 -23.85 14.56 0.68
C ASP A 403 -23.37 16.00 0.46
N GLY A 404 -22.38 16.43 1.25
CA GLY A 404 -21.82 17.77 1.18
C GLY A 404 -20.91 18.10 2.35
N TYR A 405 -20.29 19.28 2.28
CA TYR A 405 -19.47 19.80 3.37
C TYR A 405 -19.54 21.33 3.42
N LYS A 406 -19.77 21.87 4.64
CA LYS A 406 -19.99 23.30 4.89
C LYS A 406 -21.11 23.85 4.01
N ASP A 407 -20.77 24.74 3.08
CA ASP A 407 -21.67 25.45 2.17
C ASP A 407 -21.76 24.79 0.78
N SER A 408 -21.17 23.60 0.60
CA SER A 408 -21.15 22.86 -0.65
C SER A 408 -22.07 21.64 -0.56
N ASP A 409 -23.17 21.67 -1.31
CA ASP A 409 -24.12 20.56 -1.46
C ASP A 409 -23.74 19.75 -2.70
N TYR A 410 -23.10 18.60 -2.50
CA TYR A 410 -22.60 17.76 -3.58
C TYR A 410 -23.75 17.07 -4.31
N VAL A 411 -24.81 16.69 -3.60
CA VAL A 411 -26.01 16.06 -4.18
C VAL A 411 -26.67 17.00 -5.18
N SER A 412 -26.92 18.25 -4.78
CA SER A 412 -27.53 19.24 -5.67
C SER A 412 -26.64 19.53 -6.88
N ILE A 413 -25.32 19.66 -6.69
CA ILE A 413 -24.36 19.83 -7.79
C ILE A 413 -24.44 18.66 -8.77
N ILE A 414 -24.39 17.41 -8.28
CA ILE A 414 -24.41 16.23 -9.14
C ILE A 414 -25.75 16.06 -9.87
N ARG A 415 -26.88 16.38 -9.24
CA ARG A 415 -28.19 16.40 -9.92
C ARG A 415 -28.24 17.42 -11.06
N GLU A 416 -27.62 18.58 -10.88
CA GLU A 416 -27.53 19.60 -11.95
C GLU A 416 -26.57 19.18 -13.07
N LEU A 417 -25.46 18.51 -12.74
CA LEU A 417 -24.53 17.96 -13.72
C LEU A 417 -25.09 16.74 -14.47
N CYS A 418 -25.93 15.95 -13.80
CA CYS A 418 -26.45 14.68 -14.28
C CYS A 418 -27.98 14.60 -14.09
N PRO A 419 -28.78 15.41 -14.82
CA PRO A 419 -30.24 15.38 -14.73
C PRO A 419 -30.84 14.00 -15.08
N GLU A 420 -30.10 13.16 -15.81
CA GLU A 420 -30.49 11.79 -16.16
C GLU A 420 -30.66 10.87 -14.93
N LEU A 421 -30.15 11.27 -13.75
CA LEU A 421 -30.33 10.53 -12.49
C LEU A 421 -31.80 10.35 -12.08
N GLU A 422 -32.70 11.24 -12.52
CA GLU A 422 -34.12 11.15 -12.18
C GLU A 422 -34.81 9.90 -12.75
N SER A 423 -34.32 9.37 -13.88
CA SER A 423 -34.85 8.16 -14.51
C SER A 423 -33.88 6.98 -14.52
N ALA A 424 -32.65 7.17 -14.03
CA ALA A 424 -31.65 6.11 -13.96
C ALA A 424 -31.99 5.06 -12.89
N VAL A 425 -31.66 3.81 -13.17
CA VAL A 425 -31.77 2.68 -12.22
C VAL A 425 -30.44 2.53 -11.50
N ALA A 426 -30.46 2.53 -10.16
CA ALA A 426 -29.26 2.36 -9.37
C ALA A 426 -28.60 0.99 -9.66
N GLY A 427 -27.28 1.00 -9.87
CA GLY A 427 -26.50 -0.22 -10.18
C GLY A 427 -26.45 -0.59 -11.67
N GLU A 428 -27.19 0.10 -12.53
CA GLU A 428 -26.97 0.07 -13.99
C GLU A 428 -25.99 1.17 -14.41
N PRO A 429 -25.17 0.95 -15.46
CA PRO A 429 -24.23 1.96 -15.91
C PRO A 429 -24.91 3.26 -16.37
N LEU A 430 -24.51 4.38 -15.77
CA LEU A 430 -24.95 5.72 -16.12
C LEU A 430 -24.38 6.18 -17.47
N HIS A 431 -25.17 6.96 -18.19
CA HIS A 431 -24.79 7.61 -19.44
C HIS A 431 -25.25 9.06 -19.41
N THR A 432 -24.42 9.94 -18.84
CA THR A 432 -24.76 11.36 -18.67
C THR A 432 -24.10 12.22 -19.75
N LYS A 433 -24.79 13.26 -20.21
CA LYS A 433 -24.29 14.09 -21.32
C LYS A 433 -23.05 14.90 -20.95
N ARG A 434 -22.99 15.45 -19.73
CA ARG A 434 -21.90 16.33 -19.28
C ARG A 434 -20.66 15.54 -18.85
N LEU A 435 -20.86 14.33 -18.32
CA LEU A 435 -19.80 13.45 -17.80
C LEU A 435 -19.85 12.09 -18.52
N PRO A 436 -19.43 12.01 -19.80
CA PRO A 436 -19.68 10.85 -20.67
C PRO A 436 -19.02 9.54 -20.21
N PHE A 437 -18.00 9.61 -19.36
CA PHE A 437 -17.31 8.44 -18.80
C PHE A 437 -17.88 7.98 -17.46
N LEU A 438 -18.72 8.79 -16.80
CA LEU A 438 -19.30 8.44 -15.51
C LEU A 438 -20.33 7.31 -15.68
N ARG A 439 -20.08 6.18 -15.02
CA ARG A 439 -20.93 4.98 -15.03
C ARG A 439 -21.61 4.73 -13.70
N ASN A 440 -21.00 5.16 -12.59
CA ASN A 440 -21.53 4.86 -11.26
C ASN A 440 -21.39 6.06 -10.33
N ILE A 441 -22.39 6.27 -9.47
CA ILE A 441 -22.31 7.19 -8.34
C ILE A 441 -22.72 6.44 -7.07
N ILE A 442 -21.85 6.49 -6.07
CA ILE A 442 -22.03 5.89 -4.75
C ILE A 442 -22.15 7.01 -3.72
N THR A 443 -23.27 7.07 -3.01
CA THR A 443 -23.55 8.06 -1.97
C THR A 443 -23.39 7.44 -0.59
N ILE A 444 -22.65 8.13 0.29
CA ILE A 444 -22.29 7.61 1.62
C ILE A 444 -23.39 7.89 2.64
N ASP A 445 -23.97 9.10 2.65
CA ASP A 445 -24.83 9.55 3.75
C ASP A 445 -26.32 9.31 3.48
N SER A 446 -26.76 9.45 2.23
CA SER A 446 -28.19 9.34 1.89
C SER A 446 -28.45 8.64 0.55
N LYS A 447 -29.65 8.08 0.42
CA LYS A 447 -30.12 7.47 -0.82
C LYS A 447 -30.53 8.51 -1.83
N GLN A 448 -30.00 8.40 -3.04
CA GLN A 448 -30.28 9.29 -4.17
C GLN A 448 -30.80 8.49 -5.37
N LYS A 449 -31.67 9.10 -6.18
CA LYS A 449 -32.16 8.47 -7.42
C LYS A 449 -30.98 8.23 -8.37
N GLY A 450 -30.96 7.08 -9.04
CA GLY A 450 -29.90 6.71 -9.96
C GLY A 450 -28.55 6.39 -9.31
N CYS A 451 -28.40 6.53 -7.99
CA CYS A 451 -27.16 6.26 -7.26
C CYS A 451 -27.31 5.04 -6.35
N LEU A 452 -26.20 4.34 -6.11
CA LEU A 452 -26.12 3.31 -5.08
C LEU A 452 -25.80 3.98 -3.74
N THR A 453 -26.40 3.51 -2.64
CA THR A 453 -25.86 3.81 -1.31
C THR A 453 -24.53 3.06 -1.09
N TRP A 454 -23.75 3.48 -0.10
CA TRP A 454 -22.54 2.76 0.30
C TRP A 454 -22.82 1.27 0.59
N ASP A 455 -23.86 0.97 1.35
CA ASP A 455 -24.22 -0.42 1.70
C ASP A 455 -24.68 -1.24 0.49
N GLU A 456 -25.48 -0.62 -0.41
CA GLU A 456 -25.88 -1.26 -1.67
C GLU A 456 -24.66 -1.54 -2.56
N ALA A 457 -23.68 -0.63 -2.60
CA ALA A 457 -22.43 -0.84 -3.32
C ALA A 457 -21.58 -1.95 -2.67
N MET A 458 -21.47 -1.99 -1.34
CA MET A 458 -20.76 -3.07 -0.62
C MET A 458 -21.39 -4.45 -0.91
N ALA A 459 -22.71 -4.54 -0.99
CA ALA A 459 -23.41 -5.78 -1.33
C ALA A 459 -23.07 -6.31 -2.74
N MET A 460 -22.66 -5.44 -3.68
CA MET A 460 -22.23 -5.87 -5.02
C MET A 460 -20.98 -6.77 -4.99
N ALA A 461 -20.21 -6.76 -3.90
CA ALA A 461 -19.05 -7.63 -3.73
C ALA A 461 -19.41 -9.12 -3.92
N GLU A 462 -20.62 -9.55 -3.53
CA GLU A 462 -21.09 -10.93 -3.66
C GLU A 462 -21.03 -11.47 -5.10
N ARG A 463 -21.06 -10.59 -6.10
CA ARG A 463 -21.04 -10.94 -7.53
C ARG A 463 -19.65 -11.29 -8.06
N VAL A 464 -18.60 -10.94 -7.32
CA VAL A 464 -17.20 -11.10 -7.76
C VAL A 464 -16.49 -11.94 -6.71
N PRO A 465 -15.83 -13.05 -7.06
CA PRO A 465 -15.05 -13.82 -6.10
C PRO A 465 -13.78 -13.08 -5.68
N LEU A 466 -13.28 -13.34 -4.46
CA LEU A 466 -12.12 -12.64 -3.90
C LEU A 466 -10.84 -12.82 -4.75
N TYR A 467 -10.64 -13.98 -5.39
CA TYR A 467 -9.45 -14.25 -6.19
C TYR A 467 -9.29 -13.26 -7.37
N GLU A 468 -10.39 -12.69 -7.89
CA GLU A 468 -10.33 -11.71 -8.99
C GLU A 468 -9.66 -10.40 -8.52
N VAL A 469 -9.80 -10.02 -7.25
CA VAL A 469 -9.05 -8.89 -6.67
C VAL A 469 -7.57 -9.20 -6.63
N TYR A 470 -7.19 -10.41 -6.18
CA TYR A 470 -5.78 -10.81 -6.11
C TYR A 470 -5.13 -10.94 -7.48
N ASN A 471 -5.84 -11.47 -8.48
CA ASN A 471 -5.38 -11.51 -9.87
C ASN A 471 -5.03 -10.12 -10.38
N ARG A 472 -5.91 -9.15 -10.14
CA ARG A 472 -5.65 -7.76 -10.53
C ARG A 472 -4.49 -7.18 -9.76
N ALA A 473 -4.44 -7.37 -8.45
CA ALA A 473 -3.35 -6.87 -7.60
C ALA A 473 -1.97 -7.39 -8.06
N TYR A 474 -1.87 -8.66 -8.46
CA TYR A 474 -0.63 -9.28 -8.94
C TYR A 474 -0.14 -8.72 -10.28
N ALA A 475 -1.06 -8.23 -11.13
CA ALA A 475 -0.71 -7.66 -12.43
C ALA A 475 -0.18 -6.21 -12.34
N ILE A 476 -0.34 -5.54 -11.19
CA ILE A 476 0.04 -4.14 -10.99
C ILE A 476 1.56 -4.01 -10.90
N LYS A 477 2.11 -3.02 -11.61
CA LYS A 477 3.53 -2.66 -11.53
C LYS A 477 3.73 -1.43 -10.67
N VAL A 478 4.89 -1.33 -10.02
CA VAL A 478 5.23 -0.19 -9.14
C VAL A 478 5.20 1.16 -9.86
N HIS A 479 5.40 1.21 -11.18
CA HIS A 479 5.37 2.44 -11.97
C HIS A 479 4.01 2.75 -12.63
N ASP A 480 2.97 1.97 -12.31
CA ASP A 480 1.62 2.29 -12.71
C ASP A 480 1.08 3.47 -11.89
N VAL A 481 0.23 4.29 -12.52
CA VAL A 481 -0.40 5.44 -11.85
C VAL A 481 -1.42 4.89 -10.87
N CYS A 482 -1.34 5.31 -9.60
CA CYS A 482 -2.27 4.89 -8.55
C CYS A 482 -3.15 6.05 -8.08
N ASN A 483 -2.69 7.29 -8.25
CA ASN A 483 -3.39 8.46 -7.78
C ASN A 483 -3.24 9.65 -8.74
N MET A 484 -4.30 10.45 -8.83
CA MET A 484 -4.30 11.72 -9.52
C MET A 484 -4.87 12.81 -8.61
N GLN A 485 -4.12 13.91 -8.43
CA GLN A 485 -4.53 15.05 -7.62
C GLN A 485 -4.57 16.33 -8.45
N TYR A 486 -5.57 17.17 -8.22
CA TYR A 486 -5.71 18.42 -8.94
C TYR A 486 -5.09 19.59 -8.19
N THR A 487 -4.09 20.23 -8.79
CA THR A 487 -3.46 21.43 -8.24
C THR A 487 -4.02 22.69 -8.90
N SER A 488 -4.34 23.72 -8.10
CA SER A 488 -4.72 25.02 -8.62
C SER A 488 -3.48 25.70 -9.23
N GLY A 489 -3.27 25.51 -10.54
CA GLY A 489 -2.18 26.16 -11.26
C GLY A 489 -2.34 27.68 -11.32
N THR A 490 -1.24 28.40 -11.54
CA THR A 490 -1.23 29.87 -11.69
C THR A 490 -1.99 30.36 -12.92
N THR A 491 -2.40 29.45 -13.82
CA THR A 491 -3.04 29.74 -15.12
C THR A 491 -4.56 29.61 -15.10
N GLY A 492 -5.19 29.44 -13.92
CA GLY A 492 -6.65 29.56 -13.72
C GLY A 492 -7.44 28.25 -13.66
N PHE A 493 -6.98 27.15 -14.27
CA PHE A 493 -7.64 25.84 -14.19
C PHE A 493 -6.79 24.78 -13.49
N PRO A 494 -7.38 23.90 -12.64
CA PRO A 494 -6.62 22.87 -11.94
C PRO A 494 -5.99 21.83 -12.89
N LYS A 495 -4.80 21.30 -12.57
CA LYS A 495 -4.11 20.28 -13.39
C LYS A 495 -4.04 18.95 -12.66
N GLY A 496 -4.39 17.84 -13.33
CA GLY A 496 -4.32 16.49 -12.76
C GLY A 496 -2.88 15.95 -12.75
N VAL A 497 -2.24 15.91 -11.58
CA VAL A 497 -0.90 15.37 -11.34
C VAL A 497 -0.96 13.85 -11.25
N MET A 498 -0.31 13.12 -12.17
CA MET A 498 -0.29 11.64 -12.15
C MET A 498 0.85 11.11 -11.26
N LEU A 499 0.47 10.38 -10.20
CA LEU A 499 1.39 9.80 -9.21
C LEU A 499 1.36 8.26 -9.29
N THR A 500 2.54 7.65 -9.30
CA THR A 500 2.71 6.19 -9.35
C THR A 500 2.78 5.58 -7.96
N HIS A 501 2.57 4.26 -7.86
CA HIS A 501 2.79 3.53 -6.61
C HIS A 501 4.20 3.78 -6.06
N TYR A 502 5.22 3.69 -6.92
CA TYR A 502 6.62 3.89 -6.56
C TYR A 502 6.88 5.29 -6.02
N ASN A 503 6.26 6.33 -6.61
CA ASN A 503 6.43 7.69 -6.10
C ASN A 503 5.86 7.81 -4.68
N VAL A 504 4.60 7.40 -4.49
CA VAL A 504 3.83 7.70 -3.27
C VAL A 504 4.26 6.82 -2.10
N VAL A 505 4.42 5.51 -2.33
CA VAL A 505 4.83 4.55 -1.31
C VAL A 505 6.17 4.95 -0.71
N ASN A 506 7.17 5.22 -1.56
CA ASN A 506 8.49 5.61 -1.10
C ASN A 506 8.50 7.01 -0.46
N ASN A 507 7.68 7.94 -0.92
CA ASN A 507 7.62 9.26 -0.29
C ASN A 507 7.05 9.14 1.13
N GLY A 508 5.92 8.46 1.31
CA GLY A 508 5.35 8.21 2.64
C GLY A 508 6.32 7.43 3.54
N LYS A 509 6.99 6.39 3.01
CA LYS A 509 7.98 5.61 3.75
C LYS A 509 9.14 6.49 4.24
N THR A 510 9.76 7.26 3.36
CA THR A 510 10.87 8.17 3.75
C THR A 510 10.41 9.25 4.73
N ILE A 511 9.19 9.77 4.58
CA ILE A 511 8.61 10.74 5.52
C ILE A 511 8.43 10.12 6.92
N GLY A 512 7.94 8.88 6.99
CA GLY A 512 7.82 8.14 8.24
C GLY A 512 9.17 7.86 8.90
N ASP A 513 10.20 7.51 8.10
CA ASP A 513 11.57 7.34 8.59
C ASP A 513 12.09 8.61 9.26
N CYS A 514 11.85 9.78 8.65
CA CYS A 514 12.27 11.09 9.15
C CYS A 514 11.68 11.42 10.53
N MET A 515 10.48 10.94 10.81
CA MET A 515 9.78 11.09 12.10
C MET A 515 10.07 9.93 13.08
N ASP A 516 10.84 8.92 12.66
CA ASP A 516 11.05 7.68 13.43
C ASP A 516 9.73 6.97 13.80
N LEU A 517 8.80 6.84 12.85
CA LEU A 517 7.52 6.16 13.08
C LEU A 517 7.68 4.64 13.28
N SER A 518 6.76 4.04 14.03
CA SER A 518 6.70 2.59 14.27
C SER A 518 5.32 2.15 14.78
N THR A 519 5.15 0.85 15.08
CA THR A 519 3.93 0.32 15.71
C THR A 519 3.57 0.93 17.06
N ALA A 520 4.50 1.64 17.72
CA ALA A 520 4.22 2.35 18.97
C ALA A 520 3.44 3.65 18.76
N ASP A 521 3.37 4.14 17.52
CA ASP A 521 2.82 5.44 17.22
C ASP A 521 1.31 5.44 16.95
N ARG A 522 0.69 6.55 17.34
CA ARG A 522 -0.73 6.85 17.14
C ARG A 522 -0.84 8.24 16.52
N MET A 523 -1.27 8.31 15.28
CA MET A 523 -1.28 9.53 14.49
C MET A 523 -2.67 10.15 14.41
N LEU A 524 -2.79 11.42 14.81
CA LEU A 524 -3.99 12.22 14.56
C LEU A 524 -4.00 12.70 13.10
N ILE A 525 -5.01 12.30 12.33
CA ILE A 525 -5.21 12.76 10.94
C ILE A 525 -6.38 13.74 10.88
N HIS A 526 -6.09 15.02 11.05
CA HIS A 526 -7.07 16.11 10.91
C HIS A 526 -6.80 17.05 9.73
N VAL A 527 -5.73 16.79 8.98
CA VAL A 527 -5.44 17.43 7.69
C VAL A 527 -6.31 16.80 6.60
N PRO A 528 -6.69 17.53 5.53
CA PRO A 528 -7.61 17.01 4.53
C PRO A 528 -7.02 15.86 3.70
N MET A 529 -7.75 14.76 3.56
CA MET A 529 -7.30 13.58 2.79
C MET A 529 -7.25 13.81 1.27
N PHE A 530 -8.06 14.74 0.72
CA PHE A 530 -8.00 15.06 -0.71
C PHE A 530 -6.67 15.68 -1.16
N HIS A 531 -5.87 16.18 -0.21
CA HIS A 531 -4.58 16.81 -0.44
C HIS A 531 -3.43 15.83 -0.12
N CYS A 532 -2.31 15.95 -0.84
CA CYS A 532 -1.12 15.10 -0.65
C CYS A 532 -0.58 15.09 0.80
N PHE A 533 -0.87 16.13 1.60
CA PHE A 533 -0.56 16.14 3.02
C PHE A 533 -1.31 15.03 3.78
N GLY A 534 -2.64 14.93 3.65
CA GLY A 534 -3.37 13.83 4.28
C GLY A 534 -3.02 12.47 3.68
N MET A 535 -3.01 12.38 2.35
CA MET A 535 -2.82 11.10 1.65
C MET A 535 -1.41 10.51 1.83
N VAL A 536 -0.35 11.30 1.63
CA VAL A 536 1.02 10.79 1.63
C VAL A 536 1.66 10.95 3.00
N LEU A 537 1.74 12.20 3.48
CA LEU A 537 2.49 12.53 4.68
C LEU A 537 1.85 11.93 5.93
N ALA A 538 0.52 11.77 5.96
CA ALA A 538 -0.17 11.11 7.07
C ALA A 538 -0.44 9.63 6.78
N MET A 539 -1.40 9.30 5.90
CA MET A 539 -1.84 7.91 5.72
C MET A 539 -0.73 7.00 5.19
N THR A 540 -0.01 7.38 4.14
CA THR A 540 1.01 6.50 3.56
C THR A 540 2.22 6.34 4.50
N ALA A 541 2.65 7.42 5.17
CA ALA A 541 3.68 7.34 6.21
C ALA A 541 3.27 6.45 7.39
N ALA A 542 2.00 6.52 7.80
CA ALA A 542 1.45 5.69 8.86
C ALA A 542 1.44 4.20 8.48
N VAL A 543 0.88 3.85 7.32
CA VAL A 543 0.75 2.44 6.90
C VAL A 543 2.10 1.77 6.68
N THR A 544 3.07 2.48 6.07
CA THR A 544 4.44 1.97 5.88
C THR A 544 5.20 1.71 7.19
N HIS A 545 4.66 2.14 8.34
CA HIS A 545 5.24 1.91 9.66
C HIS A 545 4.26 1.23 10.63
N ALA A 546 3.14 0.70 10.13
CA ALA A 546 2.08 0.07 10.91
C ALA A 546 1.56 0.94 12.10
N VAL A 547 1.53 2.25 11.89
CA VAL A 547 1.07 3.24 12.87
C VAL A 547 -0.45 3.15 12.99
N THR A 548 -0.99 3.33 14.19
CA THR A 548 -2.43 3.47 14.38
C THR A 548 -2.89 4.87 13.97
N MET A 549 -3.85 4.95 13.05
CA MET A 549 -4.42 6.21 12.58
C MET A 549 -5.70 6.55 13.36
N SER A 550 -5.80 7.80 13.81
CA SER A 550 -6.99 8.37 14.43
C SER A 550 -7.47 9.58 13.62
N PRO A 551 -8.23 9.36 12.54
CA PRO A 551 -8.70 10.45 11.70
C PRO A 551 -9.86 11.21 12.35
N LEU A 552 -9.93 12.51 12.06
CA LEU A 552 -11.12 13.33 12.28
C LEU A 552 -11.70 13.71 10.93
N PRO A 553 -13.02 13.61 10.70
CA PRO A 553 -13.65 13.98 9.44
C PRO A 553 -13.21 15.37 8.95
N TYR A 554 -13.07 16.34 9.86
CA TYR A 554 -12.56 17.66 9.57
C TYR A 554 -11.83 18.24 10.78
N PHE A 555 -10.96 19.22 10.54
CA PHE A 555 -10.27 19.93 11.61
C PHE A 555 -11.24 20.67 12.54
N SER A 556 -11.08 20.43 13.83
CA SER A 556 -11.67 21.23 14.91
C SER A 556 -10.68 21.20 16.07
N PRO A 557 -10.26 22.34 16.64
CA PRO A 557 -9.28 22.36 17.72
C PRO A 557 -9.79 21.58 18.94
N LYS A 558 -11.06 21.79 19.34
CA LYS A 558 -11.69 21.04 20.44
C LYS A 558 -11.70 19.53 20.22
N LYS A 559 -12.13 19.06 19.04
CA LYS A 559 -12.15 17.62 18.72
C LYS A 559 -10.74 17.04 18.62
N SER A 560 -9.77 17.82 18.12
CA SER A 560 -8.36 17.42 18.03
C SER A 560 -7.76 17.22 19.41
N LEU A 561 -7.93 18.18 20.33
CA LEU A 561 -7.48 18.08 21.72
C LEU A 561 -8.14 16.90 22.46
N ALA A 562 -9.45 16.70 22.27
CA ALA A 562 -10.16 15.55 22.83
C ALA A 562 -9.62 14.21 22.30
N CYS A 563 -9.29 14.13 21.01
CA CYS A 563 -8.70 12.94 20.40
C CYS A 563 -7.28 12.68 20.92
N ILE A 564 -6.45 13.74 21.06
CA ILE A 564 -5.12 13.66 21.66
C ILE A 564 -5.18 12.99 23.03
N ASN A 565 -6.08 13.45 23.88
CA ASN A 565 -6.23 12.91 25.24
C ASN A 565 -6.78 11.47 25.24
N LYS A 566 -7.85 11.21 24.47
CA LYS A 566 -8.54 9.91 24.46
C LYS A 566 -7.68 8.79 23.87
N GLU A 567 -7.06 9.04 22.71
CA GLU A 567 -6.27 8.03 21.99
C GLU A 567 -4.78 8.11 22.34
N LYS A 568 -4.39 9.02 23.25
CA LYS A 568 -2.99 9.21 23.69
C LYS A 568 -2.06 9.41 22.49
N ILE A 569 -2.44 10.31 21.60
CA ILE A 569 -1.77 10.55 20.32
C ILE A 569 -0.27 10.81 20.53
N THR A 570 0.58 10.20 19.69
CA THR A 570 2.04 10.38 19.72
C THR A 570 2.52 11.29 18.58
N CYS A 571 1.78 11.33 17.48
CA CYS A 571 2.12 12.05 16.26
C CYS A 571 0.96 12.93 15.77
N CYS A 572 1.22 14.21 15.52
CA CYS A 572 0.19 15.15 15.06
C CYS A 572 0.68 15.97 13.86
N HIS A 573 -0.06 15.90 12.74
CA HIS A 573 0.25 16.67 11.53
C HIS A 573 -0.69 17.86 11.40
N GLY A 574 -0.18 19.04 11.07
CA GLY A 574 -1.02 20.20 10.85
C GLY A 574 -0.33 21.31 10.06
N VAL A 575 -1.13 22.28 9.64
CA VAL A 575 -0.62 23.58 9.18
C VAL A 575 -0.47 24.52 10.38
N PRO A 576 0.37 25.58 10.34
CA PRO A 576 0.56 26.50 11.46
C PRO A 576 -0.73 27.03 12.09
N THR A 577 -1.72 27.38 11.28
CA THR A 577 -3.02 27.90 11.76
C THR A 577 -3.81 26.88 12.59
N MET A 578 -3.66 25.57 12.32
CA MET A 578 -4.28 24.52 13.12
C MET A 578 -3.64 24.42 14.51
N PHE A 579 -2.31 24.52 14.59
CA PHE A 579 -1.59 24.53 15.87
C PHE A 579 -1.89 25.77 16.70
N ILE A 580 -1.91 26.95 16.08
CA ILE A 580 -2.33 28.20 16.74
C ILE A 580 -3.75 28.04 17.31
N ALA A 581 -4.70 27.55 16.52
CA ALA A 581 -6.07 27.36 16.96
C ALA A 581 -6.20 26.33 18.10
N MET A 582 -5.32 25.33 18.18
CA MET A 582 -5.25 24.41 19.33
C MET A 582 -4.64 25.07 20.57
N LEU A 583 -3.54 25.81 20.41
CA LEU A 583 -2.84 26.53 21.49
C LEU A 583 -3.73 27.59 22.15
N GLU A 584 -4.58 28.26 21.37
CA GLU A 584 -5.51 29.29 21.83
C GLU A 584 -6.84 28.73 22.36
N ASN A 585 -7.07 27.42 22.30
CA ASN A 585 -8.34 26.81 22.71
C ASN A 585 -8.48 26.71 24.24
N GLU A 586 -9.69 26.94 24.76
CA GLU A 586 -10.01 26.85 26.18
C GLU A 586 -9.72 25.47 26.83
N ASP A 587 -9.74 24.39 26.03
CA ASP A 587 -9.49 23.03 26.50
C ASP A 587 -8.00 22.64 26.44
N PHE A 588 -7.12 23.54 25.96
CA PHE A 588 -5.68 23.25 25.83
C PHE A 588 -5.05 22.84 27.16
N SER A 589 -5.30 23.60 28.23
CA SER A 589 -4.76 23.35 29.57
C SER A 589 -5.27 22.05 30.22
N LYS A 590 -6.33 21.45 29.66
CA LYS A 590 -6.94 20.19 30.13
C LYS A 590 -6.42 18.96 29.35
N THR A 591 -5.61 19.18 28.32
CA THR A 591 -5.15 18.12 27.42
C THR A 591 -3.83 17.55 27.90
N ASP A 592 -3.74 16.23 28.00
CA ASP A 592 -2.48 15.54 28.33
C ASP A 592 -1.63 15.37 27.07
N PHE A 593 -0.51 16.09 27.01
CA PHE A 593 0.45 16.03 25.90
C PHE A 593 1.62 15.08 26.18
N SER A 594 1.66 14.38 27.31
CA SER A 594 2.82 13.56 27.73
C SER A 594 3.17 12.41 26.77
N TYR A 595 2.21 11.98 25.94
CA TYR A 595 2.42 10.95 24.92
C TYR A 595 2.86 11.51 23.56
N MET A 596 2.61 12.79 23.29
CA MET A 596 3.02 13.42 22.05
C MET A 596 4.55 13.51 22.00
N ARG A 597 5.11 13.30 20.81
CA ARG A 597 6.56 13.39 20.57
C ARG A 597 6.90 14.10 19.26
N THR A 598 6.18 13.78 18.18
CA THR A 598 6.57 14.15 16.81
C THR A 598 5.37 14.58 15.98
N GLY A 599 5.63 14.94 14.73
CA GLY A 599 4.64 15.31 13.75
C GLY A 599 5.25 16.16 12.65
N ILE A 600 4.36 16.77 11.87
CA ILE A 600 4.72 17.65 10.77
C ILE A 600 3.97 18.96 10.93
N MET A 601 4.71 20.06 10.88
CA MET A 601 4.15 21.38 10.58
C MET A 601 4.59 21.78 9.17
N ALA A 602 3.64 21.86 8.23
CA ALA A 602 3.94 22.14 6.83
C ALA A 602 2.73 22.76 6.09
N GLY A 603 2.83 22.91 4.77
CA GLY A 603 1.74 23.41 3.91
C GLY A 603 1.66 24.94 3.78
N SER A 604 2.26 25.66 4.73
CA SER A 604 2.53 27.10 4.64
C SER A 604 3.81 27.41 5.42
N PRO A 605 4.41 28.61 5.22
CA PRO A 605 5.56 28.99 6.01
C PRO A 605 5.26 28.97 7.51
N CYS A 606 6.10 28.29 8.28
CA CYS A 606 5.91 28.09 9.72
C CYS A 606 6.56 29.22 10.53
N PRO A 607 5.82 29.97 11.36
CA PRO A 607 6.44 30.96 12.23
C PRO A 607 7.29 30.28 13.31
N ILE A 608 8.54 30.72 13.47
CA ILE A 608 9.50 30.19 14.45
C ILE A 608 8.90 30.13 15.85
N LYS A 609 8.18 31.18 16.26
CA LYS A 609 7.56 31.25 17.59
C LYS A 609 6.46 30.20 17.80
N VAL A 610 5.68 29.91 16.77
CA VAL A 610 4.64 28.87 16.83
C VAL A 610 5.27 27.49 16.94
N MET A 611 6.33 27.22 16.16
CA MET A 611 7.09 25.97 16.28
C MET A 611 7.66 25.79 17.70
N GLN A 612 8.26 26.83 18.26
CA GLN A 612 8.80 26.79 19.63
C GLN A 612 7.69 26.52 20.66
N ASP A 613 6.55 27.20 20.54
CA ASP A 613 5.41 26.98 21.45
C ASP A 613 4.85 25.55 21.35
N VAL A 614 4.82 24.95 20.16
CA VAL A 614 4.40 23.56 19.96
C VAL A 614 5.39 22.58 20.60
N VAL A 615 6.69 22.81 20.44
CA VAL A 615 7.74 22.02 21.10
C VAL A 615 7.60 22.10 22.62
N ASP A 616 7.54 23.31 23.17
CA ASP A 616 7.57 23.54 24.62
C ASP A 616 6.25 23.17 25.32
N LYS A 617 5.10 23.45 24.69
CA LYS A 617 3.77 23.33 25.33
C LYS A 617 3.00 22.07 24.95
N MET A 618 3.31 21.46 23.79
CA MET A 618 2.63 20.24 23.31
C MET A 618 3.55 19.01 23.33
N ASN A 619 4.75 19.12 23.92
CA ASN A 619 5.75 18.04 24.03
C ASN A 619 6.22 17.47 22.69
N MET A 620 6.06 18.21 21.58
CA MET A 620 6.46 17.75 20.25
C MET A 620 7.95 17.99 19.98
N ASN A 621 8.81 17.48 20.86
CA ASN A 621 10.26 17.68 20.83
C ASN A 621 10.95 17.11 19.58
N GLU A 622 10.25 16.31 18.78
CA GLU A 622 10.71 15.67 17.54
C GLU A 622 9.92 16.13 16.32
N ILE A 623 9.15 17.23 16.41
CA ILE A 623 8.42 17.78 15.25
C ILE A 623 9.37 18.12 14.11
N THR A 624 8.94 17.82 12.88
CA THR A 624 9.71 18.04 11.65
C THR A 624 8.99 18.98 10.68
N ILE A 625 9.75 19.50 9.71
CA ILE A 625 9.24 20.30 8.59
C ILE A 625 9.60 19.57 7.30
N VAL A 626 8.61 19.38 6.43
CA VAL A 626 8.75 18.81 5.09
C VAL A 626 8.43 19.86 4.05
N TYR A 627 9.20 19.88 2.97
CA TYR A 627 8.95 20.75 1.83
C TYR A 627 8.83 19.97 0.53
N GLY A 628 7.91 20.45 -0.30
CA GLY A 628 7.72 20.10 -1.69
C GLY A 628 6.29 20.41 -2.13
N GLN A 629 5.85 19.81 -3.23
CA GLN A 629 4.58 20.09 -3.89
C GLN A 629 3.96 18.81 -4.43
N THR A 630 2.69 18.83 -4.84
CA THR A 630 1.99 17.62 -5.32
C THR A 630 2.76 16.92 -6.45
N GLU A 631 3.38 17.68 -7.35
CA GLU A 631 4.22 17.23 -8.47
C GLU A 631 5.48 16.45 -8.04
N SER A 632 5.86 16.52 -6.75
CA SER A 632 6.97 15.79 -6.15
C SER A 632 6.52 14.76 -5.09
N SER A 633 5.27 14.31 -5.18
CA SER A 633 4.69 13.19 -4.41
C SER A 633 4.66 13.19 -2.86
N PRO A 634 4.60 14.29 -2.09
CA PRO A 634 5.01 15.66 -2.34
C PRO A 634 6.39 16.01 -1.77
N GLY A 635 6.98 15.22 -0.87
CA GLY A 635 8.22 15.59 -0.17
C GLY A 635 9.46 15.57 -1.07
N CYS A 636 10.28 16.62 -1.01
CA CYS A 636 11.63 16.69 -1.58
C CYS A 636 12.69 16.72 -0.47
N THR A 637 12.47 17.56 0.54
CA THR A 637 13.34 17.68 1.71
C THR A 637 12.52 17.56 2.99
N GLN A 638 13.16 17.12 4.06
CA GLN A 638 12.57 17.12 5.39
C GLN A 638 13.65 17.32 6.45
N SER A 639 13.32 17.91 7.59
CA SER A 639 14.17 17.81 8.77
C SER A 639 13.94 16.46 9.47
N ARG A 640 14.95 15.91 10.15
CA ARG A 640 14.84 14.62 10.85
C ARG A 640 14.56 14.84 12.33
N ALA A 641 13.89 13.89 12.98
CA ALA A 641 13.53 13.95 14.40
C ALA A 641 14.72 14.23 15.35
N ASP A 642 15.93 13.81 14.96
CA ASP A 642 17.18 14.01 15.69
C ASP A 642 18.02 15.21 15.25
N ASP A 643 17.56 15.98 14.27
CA ASP A 643 18.24 17.22 13.91
C ASP A 643 18.16 18.23 15.08
N PRO A 644 19.15 19.12 15.22
CA PRO A 644 19.07 20.23 16.17
C PRO A 644 17.77 21.02 16.00
N LEU A 645 17.19 21.51 17.10
CA LEU A 645 15.94 22.26 17.05
C LEU A 645 16.02 23.45 16.07
N GLU A 646 17.16 24.15 16.04
CA GLU A 646 17.38 25.26 15.12
C GLU A 646 17.22 24.86 13.64
N VAL A 647 17.71 23.68 13.24
CA VAL A 647 17.55 23.15 11.88
C VAL A 647 16.07 22.84 11.63
N ARG A 648 15.40 22.19 12.57
CA ARG A 648 13.99 21.81 12.45
C ARG A 648 13.04 22.99 12.41
N VAL A 649 13.44 24.14 12.95
CA VAL A 649 12.61 25.34 13.04
C VAL A 649 12.91 26.36 11.94
N ASN A 650 14.16 26.46 11.47
CA ASN A 650 14.58 27.49 10.52
C ASN A 650 14.79 27.00 9.09
N THR A 651 14.74 25.69 8.86
CA THR A 651 14.98 25.07 7.55
C THR A 651 13.86 24.10 7.22
N VAL A 652 13.84 23.65 5.96
CA VAL A 652 13.02 22.51 5.50
C VAL A 652 13.86 21.23 5.42
N GLY A 653 14.98 21.22 6.15
CA GLY A 653 15.94 20.13 6.27
C GLY A 653 16.67 19.77 4.97
N ARG A 654 17.12 18.53 4.90
CA ARG A 654 17.94 17.99 3.81
C ARG A 654 17.12 17.08 2.88
N PRO A 655 17.63 16.74 1.68
CA PRO A 655 16.92 15.89 0.73
C PRO A 655 16.46 14.57 1.34
N LEU A 656 15.32 14.07 0.87
CA LEU A 656 14.87 12.72 1.19
C LEU A 656 15.78 11.68 0.51
N PRO A 657 15.92 10.46 1.09
CA PRO A 657 16.74 9.41 0.49
C PRO A 657 16.30 9.11 -0.95
N GLY A 658 17.23 9.15 -1.91
CA GLY A 658 16.92 8.94 -3.33
C GLY A 658 16.34 10.15 -4.07
N VAL A 659 16.34 11.34 -3.43
CA VAL A 659 15.97 12.61 -4.05
C VAL A 659 17.21 13.51 -4.11
N GLU A 660 17.45 14.07 -5.29
CA GLU A 660 18.45 15.09 -5.54
C GLU A 660 17.79 16.47 -5.55
N CYS A 661 18.41 17.44 -4.87
CA CYS A 661 17.93 18.82 -4.82
C CYS A 661 19.10 19.77 -5.05
N LYS A 662 18.88 20.86 -5.80
CA LYS A 662 19.86 21.93 -5.98
C LYS A 662 19.16 23.29 -6.14
N ILE A 663 19.97 24.35 -6.08
CA ILE A 663 19.55 25.73 -6.31
C ILE A 663 20.13 26.18 -7.65
N VAL A 664 19.29 26.70 -8.54
CA VAL A 664 19.70 27.21 -9.85
C VAL A 664 19.33 28.67 -10.03
N ASP A 665 20.07 29.38 -10.87
CA ASP A 665 19.69 30.73 -11.28
C ASP A 665 18.43 30.68 -12.16
N PRO A 666 17.32 31.35 -11.81
CA PRO A 666 16.06 31.24 -12.55
C PRO A 666 16.10 31.75 -14.00
N LYS A 667 17.13 32.50 -14.39
CA LYS A 667 17.28 33.06 -15.75
C LYS A 667 18.19 32.22 -16.63
N THR A 668 19.26 31.69 -16.05
CA THR A 668 20.31 30.97 -16.79
C THR A 668 20.22 29.46 -16.64
N GLY A 669 19.60 28.97 -15.56
CA GLY A 669 19.55 27.54 -15.22
C GLY A 669 20.83 26.99 -14.60
N GLU A 670 21.85 27.82 -14.41
CA GLU A 670 23.15 27.43 -13.84
C GLU A 670 23.06 27.15 -12.34
N ASP A 671 23.84 26.17 -11.87
CA ASP A 671 23.92 25.81 -10.46
C ASP A 671 24.52 26.95 -9.63
N LEU A 672 23.85 27.30 -8.53
CA LEU A 672 24.30 28.34 -7.63
C LEU A 672 25.05 27.77 -6.43
N PRO A 673 26.09 28.46 -5.92
CA PRO A 673 26.83 28.02 -4.75
C PRO A 673 25.99 28.15 -3.47
N ASP A 674 26.37 27.41 -2.44
CA ASP A 674 25.75 27.48 -1.12
C ASP A 674 25.63 28.93 -0.63
N ASN A 675 24.59 29.19 0.15
CA ASN A 675 24.20 30.49 0.69
C ASN A 675 23.74 31.54 -0.34
N THR A 676 23.50 31.14 -1.59
CA THR A 676 22.90 31.98 -2.64
C THR A 676 21.42 31.64 -2.81
N ASP A 677 20.59 32.67 -2.98
CA ASP A 677 19.16 32.48 -3.29
C ASP A 677 18.97 32.19 -4.78
N GLY A 678 18.16 31.18 -5.09
CA GLY A 678 17.78 30.84 -6.46
C GLY A 678 16.56 29.94 -6.50
N GLU A 679 16.21 29.42 -7.67
CA GLU A 679 15.12 28.46 -7.82
C GLU A 679 15.49 27.12 -7.22
N PHE A 680 14.59 26.55 -6.41
CA PHE A 680 14.71 25.17 -5.96
C PHE A 680 14.28 24.21 -7.08
N VAL A 681 15.12 23.25 -7.42
CA VAL A 681 14.79 22.16 -8.35
C VAL A 681 15.06 20.80 -7.71
N ALA A 682 14.25 19.81 -8.06
CA ALA A 682 14.38 18.45 -7.53
C ALA A 682 14.26 17.38 -8.62
N ARG A 683 14.95 16.27 -8.42
CA ARG A 683 14.91 15.07 -9.26
C ARG A 683 14.96 13.81 -8.40
N GLY A 684 14.23 12.77 -8.79
CA GLY A 684 14.29 11.49 -8.09
C GLY A 684 13.04 10.66 -8.29
N TYR A 685 12.89 9.62 -7.47
CA TYR A 685 11.72 8.73 -7.50
C TYR A 685 10.41 9.45 -7.16
N ASN A 686 10.46 10.66 -6.60
CA ASN A 686 9.30 11.39 -6.08
C ASN A 686 8.63 12.27 -7.16
N ILE A 687 9.29 12.51 -8.30
CA ILE A 687 8.72 13.34 -9.37
C ILE A 687 7.56 12.63 -10.05
N MET A 688 6.47 13.36 -10.27
CA MET A 688 5.26 12.87 -10.93
C MET A 688 5.56 12.27 -12.32
N LYS A 689 4.66 11.42 -12.81
CA LYS A 689 4.70 10.93 -14.19
C LYS A 689 4.42 12.04 -15.21
N GLY A 690 3.67 13.06 -14.81
CA GLY A 690 3.30 14.22 -15.61
C GLY A 690 1.88 14.70 -15.32
N TYR A 691 1.45 15.75 -16.00
CA TYR A 691 0.07 16.22 -15.96
C TYR A 691 -0.80 15.43 -16.95
N TYR A 692 -1.95 14.91 -16.49
CA TYR A 692 -2.87 14.13 -17.30
C TYR A 692 -3.35 14.92 -18.52
N LYS A 693 -3.13 14.38 -19.73
CA LYS A 693 -3.47 15.01 -21.02
C LYS A 693 -2.87 16.41 -21.24
N MET A 694 -1.75 16.73 -20.59
CA MET A 694 -1.08 18.04 -20.71
C MET A 694 0.45 17.90 -20.84
N PRO A 695 0.97 17.31 -21.94
CA PRO A 695 2.40 17.10 -22.12
C PRO A 695 3.19 18.42 -22.17
N GLU A 696 2.64 19.49 -22.77
CA GLU A 696 3.31 20.80 -22.84
C GLU A 696 3.46 21.43 -21.45
N ALA A 697 2.41 21.33 -20.62
CA ALA A 697 2.47 21.80 -19.25
C ALA A 697 3.46 20.99 -18.39
N THR A 698 3.68 19.73 -18.75
CA THR A 698 4.66 18.85 -18.09
C THR A 698 6.08 19.25 -18.48
N ALA A 699 6.36 19.40 -19.78
CA ALA A 699 7.66 19.83 -20.28
C ALA A 699 8.04 21.27 -19.86
N ALA A 700 7.05 22.10 -19.51
CA ALA A 700 7.29 23.45 -19.00
C ALA A 700 7.82 23.49 -17.56
N VAL A 701 7.69 22.39 -16.80
CA VAL A 701 8.14 22.34 -15.40
C VAL A 701 9.10 21.19 -15.12
N ILE A 702 9.20 20.19 -16.00
CA ILE A 702 10.21 19.13 -15.92
C ILE A 702 11.12 19.29 -17.14
N ASP A 703 12.40 19.57 -16.89
CA ASP A 703 13.38 19.76 -17.95
C ASP A 703 13.81 18.44 -18.62
N GLU A 704 14.62 18.54 -19.67
CA GLU A 704 15.14 17.38 -20.41
C GLU A 704 16.03 16.44 -19.59
N ASN A 705 16.54 16.92 -18.45
CA ASN A 705 17.40 16.18 -17.52
C ASN A 705 16.61 15.59 -16.34
N GLY A 706 15.29 15.75 -16.34
CA GLY A 706 14.37 15.25 -15.32
C GLY A 706 14.26 16.10 -14.05
N TRP A 707 14.73 17.35 -14.07
CA TRP A 707 14.58 18.28 -12.95
C TRP A 707 13.21 18.95 -12.97
N LEU A 708 12.47 18.79 -11.87
CA LEU A 708 11.26 19.55 -11.60
C LEU A 708 11.62 20.95 -11.11
N HIS A 709 11.28 21.96 -11.91
CA HIS A 709 11.31 23.38 -11.57
C HIS A 709 10.12 23.73 -10.67
N THR A 710 10.40 24.05 -9.41
CA THR A 710 9.33 24.26 -8.42
C THR A 710 8.67 25.62 -8.49
N GLY A 711 9.35 26.62 -9.08
CA GLY A 711 8.91 28.01 -9.02
C GLY A 711 9.01 28.65 -7.63
N ASP A 712 9.57 27.95 -6.64
CA ASP A 712 9.86 28.48 -5.30
C ASP A 712 11.34 28.87 -5.21
N LEU A 713 11.60 29.95 -4.46
CA LEU A 713 12.95 30.43 -4.19
C LEU A 713 13.46 29.84 -2.88
N ALA A 714 14.69 29.35 -2.89
CA ALA A 714 15.32 28.76 -1.74
C ALA A 714 16.83 29.04 -1.71
N ARG A 715 17.41 28.75 -0.54
CA ARG A 715 18.83 28.77 -0.27
C ARG A 715 19.25 27.45 0.34
N ARG A 716 20.39 26.91 -0.10
CA ARG A 716 21.06 25.79 0.55
C ARG A 716 22.16 26.30 1.47
N ASP A 717 22.20 25.85 2.72
CA ASP A 717 23.29 26.15 3.65
C ASP A 717 24.50 25.21 3.44
N SER A 718 25.63 25.54 4.07
CA SER A 718 26.86 24.74 3.97
C SER A 718 26.76 23.33 4.57
N ASN A 719 25.71 23.04 5.34
CA ASN A 719 25.42 21.73 5.91
C ASN A 719 24.47 20.91 5.01
N GLY A 720 24.03 21.47 3.88
CA GLY A 720 23.11 20.84 2.94
C GLY A 720 21.64 20.93 3.32
N ASN A 721 21.26 21.77 4.29
CA ASN A 721 19.85 22.05 4.57
C ASN A 721 19.33 23.17 3.68
N PHE A 722 18.04 23.11 3.38
CA PHE A 722 17.38 24.08 2.52
C PHE A 722 16.49 25.01 3.33
N LYS A 723 16.44 26.28 2.94
CA LYS A 723 15.52 27.29 3.49
C LYS A 723 14.74 27.92 2.35
N ILE A 724 13.41 27.88 2.45
CA ILE A 724 12.53 28.55 1.47
C ILE A 724 12.52 30.04 1.76
N THR A 725 12.85 30.85 0.76
CA THR A 725 12.97 32.31 0.86
C THR A 725 11.83 33.05 0.16
N GLY A 726 11.07 32.38 -0.71
CA GLY A 726 9.87 32.95 -1.31
C GLY A 726 9.33 32.13 -2.47
N ARG A 727 8.48 32.77 -3.29
CA ARG A 727 8.07 32.25 -4.60
C ARG A 727 8.54 33.19 -5.68
N ILE A 728 8.94 32.67 -6.83
CA ILE A 728 9.37 33.51 -7.97
C ILE A 728 8.28 34.53 -8.33
N LYS A 729 7.01 34.11 -8.28
CA LYS A 729 5.84 34.97 -8.62
C LYS A 729 5.42 35.96 -7.52
N ASP A 730 5.90 35.76 -6.29
CA ASP A 730 5.60 36.65 -5.17
C ASP A 730 6.75 37.61 -4.84
N MET A 731 7.91 37.43 -5.49
CA MET A 731 9.05 38.33 -5.38
C MET A 731 8.64 39.72 -5.86
N ILE A 732 8.78 40.72 -4.98
CA ILE A 732 8.43 42.11 -5.30
C ILE A 732 9.64 42.75 -5.96
N ILE A 733 9.50 43.22 -7.19
CA ILE A 733 10.56 43.93 -7.90
C ILE A 733 10.30 45.42 -7.77
N ARG A 734 10.97 46.04 -6.79
CA ARG A 734 10.83 47.45 -6.46
C ARG A 734 12.06 48.23 -6.93
N GLY A 735 11.93 49.03 -7.99
CA GLY A 735 13.02 49.88 -8.46
C GLY A 735 14.28 49.14 -8.90
N GLY A 736 14.14 47.86 -9.30
CA GLY A 736 15.25 46.98 -9.66
C GLY A 736 15.81 46.14 -8.50
N GLU A 737 15.29 46.30 -7.28
CA GLU A 737 15.63 45.46 -6.13
C GLU A 737 14.64 44.31 -5.98
N ASN A 738 15.15 43.10 -5.72
CA ASN A 738 14.35 41.93 -5.41
C ASN A 738 14.05 41.91 -3.91
N ILE A 739 12.78 42.07 -3.56
CA ILE A 739 12.30 42.07 -2.18
C ILE A 739 11.48 40.81 -1.94
N TYR A 740 11.88 40.07 -0.92
CA TYR A 740 11.26 38.80 -0.54
C TYR A 740 10.20 39.06 0.55
N PRO A 741 8.89 38.92 0.26
CA PRO A 741 7.83 39.20 1.23
C PRO A 741 7.99 38.43 2.54
N LYS A 742 8.46 37.18 2.45
CA LYS A 742 8.60 36.26 3.59
C LYS A 742 9.54 36.80 4.67
N GLU A 743 10.63 37.48 4.28
CA GLU A 743 11.57 38.08 5.23
C GLU A 743 10.91 39.17 6.07
N ILE A 744 10.05 39.97 5.44
CA ILE A 744 9.32 41.06 6.10
C ILE A 744 8.22 40.47 6.99
N GLU A 745 7.52 39.44 6.53
CA GLU A 745 6.52 38.70 7.32
C GLU A 745 7.14 38.14 8.60
N ASP A 746 8.25 37.40 8.49
CA ASP A 746 8.95 36.78 9.63
C ASP A 746 9.36 37.81 10.68
N PHE A 747 9.82 38.98 10.24
CA PHE A 747 10.10 40.09 11.14
C PHE A 747 8.83 40.65 11.80
N ILE A 748 7.78 40.92 11.02
CA ILE A 748 6.51 41.46 11.56
C ILE A 748 5.86 40.50 12.56
N TYR A 749 5.99 39.18 12.37
CA TYR A 749 5.51 38.16 13.33
C TYR A 749 6.13 38.29 14.72
N THR A 750 7.29 38.94 14.86
CA THR A 750 7.92 39.17 16.17
C THR A 750 7.22 40.27 16.99
N HIS A 751 6.35 41.07 16.37
CA HIS A 751 5.61 42.12 17.05
C HIS A 751 4.50 41.56 17.97
N PRO A 752 4.43 41.94 19.25
CA PRO A 752 3.55 41.29 20.24
C PRO A 752 2.05 41.42 19.92
N LYS A 753 1.64 42.46 19.18
CA LYS A 753 0.25 42.70 18.79
C LYS A 753 -0.21 41.94 17.54
N VAL A 754 0.72 41.34 16.78
CA VAL A 754 0.41 40.69 15.50
C VAL A 754 -0.03 39.25 15.75
N LYS A 755 -1.16 38.86 15.17
CA LYS A 755 -1.67 37.49 15.14
C LYS A 755 -1.22 36.77 13.86
N ASP A 756 -1.37 37.42 12.72
CA ASP A 756 -0.98 36.89 11.41
C ASP A 756 -0.63 38.05 10.46
N VAL A 757 0.24 37.81 9.47
CA VAL A 757 0.68 38.83 8.52
C VAL A 757 1.01 38.21 7.16
N GLN A 758 0.65 38.94 6.10
CA GLN A 758 1.00 38.62 4.71
C GLN A 758 1.48 39.87 4.00
N VAL A 759 2.62 39.76 3.31
CA VAL A 759 3.21 40.84 2.52
C VAL A 759 3.01 40.55 1.03
N ILE A 760 2.58 41.57 0.29
CA ILE A 760 2.28 41.51 -1.14
C ILE A 760 2.91 42.70 -1.87
N GLY A 761 3.25 42.49 -3.14
CA GLY A 761 3.60 43.57 -4.07
C GLY A 761 2.35 44.21 -4.65
N VAL A 762 2.28 45.53 -4.65
CA VAL A 762 1.20 46.30 -5.28
C VAL A 762 1.78 47.23 -6.36
N PRO A 763 1.05 47.53 -7.45
CA PRO A 763 1.57 48.36 -8.53
C PRO A 763 1.96 49.77 -8.05
N ASP A 764 3.11 50.27 -8.50
CA ASP A 764 3.57 51.63 -8.26
C ASP A 764 4.10 52.30 -9.54
N LYS A 765 3.79 53.59 -9.73
CA LYS A 765 4.15 54.32 -10.95
C LYS A 765 5.64 54.55 -11.11
N GLN A 766 6.38 54.66 -10.01
CA GLN A 766 7.80 55.01 -9.99
C GLN A 766 8.69 53.77 -9.90
N TYR A 767 8.32 52.82 -9.04
CA TYR A 767 9.16 51.65 -8.73
C TYR A 767 8.71 50.36 -9.42
N GLY A 768 7.61 50.39 -10.19
CA GLY A 768 6.98 49.20 -10.77
C GLY A 768 6.08 48.51 -9.75
N GLU A 769 6.66 48.07 -8.64
CA GLU A 769 5.94 47.55 -7.48
C GLU A 769 6.34 48.25 -6.18
N GLU A 770 5.49 48.12 -5.17
CA GLU A 770 5.68 48.62 -3.83
C GLU A 770 5.11 47.66 -2.78
N ILE A 771 5.60 47.74 -1.55
CA ILE A 771 5.30 46.76 -0.50
C ILE A 771 4.03 47.14 0.26
N MET A 772 3.11 46.18 0.39
CA MET A 772 1.94 46.27 1.28
C MET A 772 1.95 45.11 2.28
N ALA A 773 1.78 45.43 3.58
CA ALA A 773 1.58 44.45 4.64
C ALA A 773 0.10 44.39 5.04
N CYS A 774 -0.50 43.21 4.94
CA CYS A 774 -1.85 42.92 5.44
C CYS A 774 -1.73 42.19 6.77
N VAL A 775 -2.28 42.75 7.85
CA VAL A 775 -2.04 42.32 9.23
C VAL A 775 -3.34 42.00 9.93
N ILE A 776 -3.38 40.84 10.61
CA ILE A 776 -4.42 40.49 11.58
C ILE A 776 -3.83 40.75 12.97
N LEU A 777 -4.51 41.56 13.77
CA LEU A 777 -4.12 41.83 15.15
C LEU A 777 -4.68 40.75 16.09
N LYS A 778 -4.07 40.61 17.27
CA LYS A 778 -4.65 39.82 18.36
C LYS A 778 -5.92 40.48 18.89
N ASP A 779 -6.83 39.69 19.44
CA ASP A 779 -8.11 40.20 19.94
C ASP A 779 -7.88 41.23 21.06
N GLY A 780 -8.53 42.39 20.92
CA GLY A 780 -8.39 43.51 21.87
C GLY A 780 -7.16 44.40 21.66
N GLU A 781 -6.25 44.06 20.75
CA GLU A 781 -5.10 44.89 20.41
C GLU A 781 -5.43 45.93 19.34
N SER A 782 -4.69 47.04 19.35
CA SER A 782 -4.76 48.07 18.31
C SER A 782 -3.36 48.56 17.94
N MET A 783 -3.15 48.87 16.67
CA MET A 783 -1.87 49.34 16.13
C MET A 783 -2.15 50.29 14.97
N THR A 784 -1.39 51.39 14.89
CA THR A 784 -1.45 52.27 13.71
C THR A 784 -0.52 51.77 12.59
N ALA A 785 -0.81 52.14 11.35
CA ALA A 785 0.07 51.82 10.21
C ALA A 785 1.50 52.35 10.43
N GLU A 786 1.61 53.54 11.02
CA GLU A 786 2.89 54.20 11.26
C GLU A 786 3.67 53.56 12.41
N GLU A 787 3.01 53.04 13.44
CA GLU A 787 3.64 52.18 14.46
C GLU A 787 4.31 50.97 13.81
N LEU A 788 3.60 50.25 12.93
CA LEU A 788 4.17 49.07 12.27
C LEU A 788 5.33 49.44 11.33
N LYS A 789 5.17 50.51 10.55
CA LYS A 789 6.24 50.98 9.65
C LYS A 789 7.48 51.38 10.44
N GLU A 790 7.33 52.05 11.59
CA GLU A 790 8.45 52.43 12.44
C GLU A 790 9.11 51.21 13.07
N TYR A 791 8.32 50.20 13.46
CA TYR A 791 8.84 48.93 13.94
C TYR A 791 9.71 48.23 12.89
N VAL A 792 9.25 48.16 11.64
CA VAL A 792 10.05 47.58 10.53
C VAL A 792 11.26 48.45 10.21
N ARG A 793 11.10 49.77 10.10
CA ARG A 793 12.17 50.71 9.73
C ARG A 793 13.30 50.77 10.75
N SER A 794 13.02 50.57 12.02
CA SER A 794 14.01 50.58 13.10
C SER A 794 14.85 49.30 13.17
N HIS A 795 14.44 48.22 12.51
CA HIS A 795 15.09 46.90 12.61
C HIS A 795 15.44 46.25 11.26
N MET A 796 14.91 46.77 10.13
CA MET A 796 15.19 46.29 8.78
C MET A 796 15.65 47.42 7.86
N ALA A 797 16.27 47.06 6.72
CA ALA A 797 16.68 48.03 5.71
C ALA A 797 15.49 48.87 5.20
N LYS A 798 15.70 50.17 4.98
CA LYS A 798 14.65 51.14 4.62
C LYS A 798 13.83 50.73 3.39
N HIS A 799 14.44 50.06 2.40
CA HIS A 799 13.74 49.61 1.21
C HIS A 799 12.74 48.46 1.47
N LYS A 800 12.85 47.77 2.61
CA LYS A 800 11.94 46.68 3.06
C LYS A 800 10.76 47.16 3.91
N THR A 801 10.73 48.44 4.29
CA THR A 801 9.60 48.98 5.05
C THR A 801 8.34 49.04 4.17
N PRO A 802 7.21 48.43 4.57
CA PRO A 802 5.96 48.52 3.82
C PRO A 802 5.52 49.98 3.63
N ARG A 803 5.18 50.37 2.40
CA ARG A 803 4.56 51.68 2.17
C ARG A 803 3.11 51.69 2.63
N TYR A 804 2.41 50.58 2.40
CA TYR A 804 1.02 50.39 2.77
C TYR A 804 0.91 49.35 3.89
N VAL A 805 0.05 49.62 4.86
CA VAL A 805 -0.31 48.67 5.91
C VAL A 805 -1.83 48.63 5.95
N ASP A 806 -2.39 47.42 5.95
CA ASP A 806 -3.82 47.19 6.04
C ASP A 806 -4.15 46.22 7.16
N PHE A 807 -5.10 46.58 8.00
CA PHE A 807 -5.55 45.75 9.11
C PHE A 807 -6.82 45.01 8.69
N VAL A 808 -6.76 43.68 8.67
CA VAL A 808 -7.84 42.79 8.21
C VAL A 808 -8.25 41.83 9.31
N THR A 809 -9.46 41.27 9.20
CA THR A 809 -9.98 40.28 10.15
C THR A 809 -9.58 38.86 9.80
N ASP A 810 -9.36 38.59 8.52
CA ASP A 810 -9.04 37.27 7.96
C ASP A 810 -8.33 37.42 6.60
N PHE A 811 -7.69 36.34 6.15
CA PHE A 811 -7.08 36.26 4.82
C PHE A 811 -7.91 35.38 3.87
N PRO A 812 -7.96 35.71 2.57
CA PRO A 812 -8.56 34.82 1.59
C PRO A 812 -7.72 33.53 1.52
N MET A 813 -8.34 32.40 1.81
CA MET A 813 -7.70 31.08 1.80
C MET A 813 -8.37 30.15 0.78
N ASN A 814 -7.62 29.18 0.28
CA ASN A 814 -8.18 28.03 -0.43
C ASN A 814 -8.70 26.97 0.55
N ALA A 815 -9.32 25.93 0.02
CA ALA A 815 -9.88 24.83 0.80
C ALA A 815 -8.88 24.07 1.69
N ALA A 816 -7.59 24.07 1.31
CA ALA A 816 -6.52 23.44 2.05
C ALA A 816 -5.94 24.36 3.16
N GLY A 817 -6.52 25.54 3.37
CA GLY A 817 -6.04 26.53 4.34
C GLY A 817 -4.85 27.36 3.87
N LYS A 818 -4.52 27.34 2.57
CA LYS A 818 -3.43 28.14 2.00
C LYS A 818 -3.92 29.52 1.57
N ILE A 819 -3.17 30.55 1.95
CA ILE A 819 -3.49 31.95 1.65
C ILE A 819 -3.36 32.25 0.14
N LEU A 820 -4.29 33.02 -0.40
CA LEU A 820 -4.40 33.41 -1.80
C LEU A 820 -3.94 34.87 -2.01
N LYS A 821 -2.63 35.11 -2.06
CA LYS A 821 -2.04 36.45 -2.20
C LYS A 821 -2.48 37.23 -3.46
N TYR A 822 -2.83 36.54 -4.55
CA TYR A 822 -3.33 37.22 -5.75
C TYR A 822 -4.67 37.93 -5.51
N LYS A 823 -5.60 37.32 -4.75
CA LYS A 823 -6.86 37.97 -4.33
C LYS A 823 -6.60 39.18 -3.44
N MET A 824 -5.59 39.08 -2.57
CA MET A 824 -5.17 40.22 -1.74
C MET A 824 -4.62 41.36 -2.59
N ARG A 825 -3.83 41.07 -3.64
CA ARG A 825 -3.35 42.06 -4.61
C ARG A 825 -4.49 42.71 -5.38
N GLU A 826 -5.46 41.94 -5.86
CA GLU A 826 -6.65 42.46 -6.54
C GLU A 826 -7.44 43.43 -5.64
N ALA A 827 -7.72 43.01 -4.40
CA ALA A 827 -8.40 43.85 -3.41
C ALA A 827 -7.60 45.11 -3.06
N ALA A 828 -6.27 45.00 -2.93
CA ALA A 828 -5.39 46.13 -2.66
C ALA A 828 -5.40 47.16 -3.80
N VAL A 829 -5.37 46.71 -5.06
CA VAL A 829 -5.43 47.57 -6.24
C VAL A 829 -6.73 48.37 -6.26
N GLU A 830 -7.86 47.74 -5.96
CA GLU A 830 -9.16 48.42 -5.87
C GLU A 830 -9.20 49.40 -4.69
N LYS A 831 -8.78 48.95 -3.50
CA LYS A 831 -8.80 49.75 -2.27
C LYS A 831 -7.91 50.99 -2.34
N LEU A 832 -6.72 50.85 -2.92
CA LEU A 832 -5.72 51.92 -3.03
C LEU A 832 -5.82 52.70 -4.36
N LYS A 833 -6.75 52.33 -5.25
CA LYS A 833 -6.94 52.93 -6.58
C LYS A 833 -5.65 52.97 -7.42
N LEU A 834 -4.94 51.84 -7.47
CA LEU A 834 -3.65 51.71 -8.16
C LEU A 834 -3.86 51.35 -9.65
N ASN A 835 -2.94 51.79 -10.52
CA ASN A 835 -3.03 51.57 -11.97
C ASN A 835 -2.42 50.20 -12.34
N ARG A 836 -3.18 49.33 -13.02
CA ARG A 836 -2.77 47.94 -13.33
C ARG A 836 -1.69 47.78 -14.40
N GLU A 837 -1.43 48.79 -15.22
CA GLU A 837 -0.66 48.66 -16.48
C GLU A 837 0.87 48.39 -16.35
N LYS A 838 1.43 48.18 -15.15
CA LYS A 838 2.90 48.06 -14.97
C LYS A 838 3.38 47.05 -13.91
N MET A 839 2.65 45.98 -13.62
CA MET A 839 3.23 44.89 -12.81
C MET A 839 4.18 44.03 -13.64
N VAL A 840 5.40 43.80 -13.13
CA VAL A 840 6.36 42.86 -13.71
C VAL A 840 5.99 41.40 -13.38
N THR A 841 5.20 41.17 -12.33
CA THR A 841 4.83 39.84 -11.83
C THR A 841 3.40 39.41 -12.17
N ALA A 842 2.77 40.00 -13.20
CA ALA A 842 1.42 39.64 -13.62
C ALA A 842 1.37 38.26 -14.31
#